data_AF-A0AAW1CS01-F1
#
_entry.id   AF-A0AAW1CS01-F1
#
_cell.length_a   1.000
_cell.length_b   1.000
_cell.length_c   1.000
_cell.angle_alpha   90.00
_cell.angle_beta   90.00
_cell.angle_gamma   90.00
#
_symmetry.space_group_name_H-M   'P 1'
#
loop_
_entity.id
_entity.type
_entity.pdbx_description
1 polymer ?
#
loop_
_entity_poly.entity_id
_entity_poly.type
_entity_poly.pdbx_seq_one_letter_code
_entity_poly.pdbx_strand_id
1 'polypeptide(L)'
;MRNWEIYLQLEGIVKNMITALRAITELQNPAIRDRHWKQLMTATKVKFVIDSTTTLKDLLDLNLYKYEEEVKTIVDKSVKEQAMEKTLADLEQVWSAMVFEYDPHTRSGCSVLRVSEELIETLEENQAQLQNMMNSKFIAHFLDEVSTWQKKLSNADQVIHTWLEVQRTWMYLESIFIGSDDIRKQLPADSKTFDNVDKIFKEMLHEIVDIPNVVEATNRAGLQEKLEKLQSDLMKCEKALAQYLETKRLAYPRFYFVSAADLLDILSNGNQPTLVGRHLTKLYDSISKLKFVDEDGNKKAIGMWSKDGEYVTLCTPCDCTGQVEKWLGTVTDIMRKTGRHYFSLAVKNYDDKPREQWVFDYPAQAALVATQIWWAAEVNMAFLRLEEGYDNSLKDYQKKQIIQLNQLINLLLGELSDNDRQKITTICTVDVHSRDVVAKLISHRVDNCRAFQWQSQLRHRWDEKLEDCFVNICDAQFRYNYEYLGNVPRLVITPLTDRCYITLTQSLHLVMGGAPAGPAGTGKTETTKDLGKGIGVMVYVFNCSEQMDYKSCGNIYKGLSQTGAWGCFDEFNRISAEVLSVVAVQVKSVLDAIKNKKSKFSFQGEIISLVPTVGMFITMNPGYAGRAELPENLKTLFRPCAMVVPDYELICEIMLIGEGFQEARVLGKKFLTLYSLCKELLSKQDHYDWGLRAIKSVLVVAGKLKRGDRMRPEDQVLMRALRDFNMPKIITDDLPIFLGLIGDLFPALDVPRKRDLDFERNVRQAATDLTLQPEEGFVLKVVQLQELFAVRHSVFIIGNAGTGKSMVWKTLHRTYVNMKKKPYYNDIEPKAVTNNELFGIINPQTREWKDGKLFFLINLKLYISVYSRRGTLGGRPCFL
;
A
#
# COMPACT_ATOMS: atom_id res chain seq x y z
N MET A 1 86.67 -16.04 23.77
CA MET A 1 86.56 -14.87 24.68
C MET A 1 87.53 -15.06 25.84
N ARG A 2 88.04 -13.98 26.44
CA ARG A 2 89.14 -14.01 27.41
C ARG A 2 88.66 -14.58 28.76
N ASN A 3 89.19 -15.72 29.21
CA ASN A 3 88.81 -16.39 30.48
C ASN A 3 89.49 -15.78 31.72
N TRP A 4 89.73 -14.47 31.74
CA TRP A 4 90.30 -13.81 32.92
C TRP A 4 89.18 -13.55 33.93
N GLU A 5 89.41 -13.91 35.20
CA GLU A 5 88.42 -13.74 36.27
C GLU A 5 87.96 -12.27 36.40
N ILE A 6 88.91 -11.33 36.27
CA ILE A 6 88.63 -9.89 36.25
C ILE A 6 87.78 -9.47 35.04
N TYR A 7 88.02 -10.08 33.87
CA TYR A 7 87.25 -9.80 32.66
C TYR A 7 85.82 -10.36 32.77
N LEU A 8 85.65 -11.57 33.32
CA LEU A 8 84.33 -12.17 33.55
C LEU A 8 83.53 -11.39 34.61
N GLN A 9 84.19 -10.86 35.64
CA GLN A 9 83.56 -9.95 36.61
C GLN A 9 83.14 -8.63 35.97
N LEU A 10 84.01 -7.98 35.18
CA LEU A 10 83.68 -6.75 34.45
C LEU A 10 82.59 -6.96 33.41
N GLU A 11 82.63 -8.07 32.67
CA GLU A 11 81.59 -8.44 31.70
C GLU A 11 80.25 -8.70 32.40
N GLY A 12 80.26 -9.33 33.57
CA GLY A 12 79.08 -9.50 34.42
C GLY A 12 78.50 -8.18 34.92
N ILE A 13 79.36 -7.25 35.38
CA ILE A 13 78.94 -5.90 35.80
C ILE A 13 78.34 -5.13 34.62
N VAL A 14 78.97 -5.18 33.45
CA VAL A 14 78.47 -4.51 32.24
C VAL A 14 77.13 -5.12 31.79
N LYS A 15 76.97 -6.44 31.80
CA LYS A 15 75.68 -7.09 31.47
C LYS A 15 74.57 -6.68 32.45
N ASN A 16 74.84 -6.70 33.75
CA ASN A 16 73.88 -6.27 34.77
C ASN A 16 73.53 -4.78 34.64
N MET A 17 74.51 -3.94 34.31
CA MET A 17 74.31 -2.51 34.07
C MET A 17 73.46 -2.26 32.82
N ILE A 18 73.65 -3.01 31.73
CA ILE A 18 72.81 -2.91 30.52
C ILE A 18 71.34 -3.25 30.86
N THR A 19 71.10 -4.31 31.64
CA THR A 19 69.75 -4.69 32.07
C THR A 19 69.14 -3.64 33.00
N ALA A 20 69.89 -3.14 33.98
CA ALA A 20 69.43 -2.09 34.89
C ALA A 20 69.12 -0.78 34.13
N LEU A 21 69.93 -0.41 33.14
CA LEU A 21 69.69 0.77 32.31
C LEU A 21 68.41 0.65 31.47
N ARG A 22 68.07 -0.56 30.98
CA ARG A 22 66.79 -0.79 30.29
C ARG A 22 65.60 -0.59 31.23
N ALA A 23 65.64 -1.19 32.42
CA ALA A 23 64.62 -1.00 33.46
C ALA A 23 64.47 0.48 33.86
N ILE A 24 65.58 1.22 33.99
CA ILE A 24 65.57 2.66 34.27
C ILE A 24 64.94 3.44 33.11
N THR A 25 65.21 3.05 31.86
CA THR A 25 64.62 3.68 30.67
C THR A 25 63.11 3.46 30.63
N GLU A 26 62.63 2.26 30.98
CA GLU A 26 61.19 1.98 31.10
C GLU A 26 60.54 2.79 32.25
N LEU A 27 61.27 2.98 33.35
CA LEU A 27 60.84 3.81 34.49
C LEU A 27 60.85 5.33 34.21
N GLN A 28 61.41 5.79 33.09
CA GLN A 28 61.26 7.18 32.64
C GLN A 28 59.91 7.48 31.99
N ASN A 29 59.04 6.47 31.85
CA ASN A 29 57.75 6.66 31.22
C ASN A 29 56.90 7.69 32.01
N PRO A 30 56.37 8.75 31.36
CA PRO A 30 55.57 9.79 32.02
C PRO A 30 54.26 9.29 32.62
N ALA A 31 53.84 8.06 32.30
CA ALA A 31 52.68 7.38 32.88
C ALA A 31 52.89 7.01 34.37
N ILE A 32 54.13 7.01 34.85
CA ILE A 32 54.46 6.64 36.23
C ILE A 32 54.07 7.78 37.18
N ARG A 33 53.47 7.39 38.31
CA ARG A 33 52.93 8.28 39.36
C ARG A 33 53.45 7.78 40.71
N ASP A 34 53.28 8.58 41.76
CA ASP A 34 53.73 8.24 43.12
C ASP A 34 53.25 6.87 43.62
N ARG A 35 52.06 6.43 43.18
CA ARG A 35 51.51 5.10 43.51
C ARG A 35 52.30 3.94 42.88
N HIS A 36 52.81 4.12 41.67
CA HIS A 36 53.65 3.14 40.98
C HIS A 36 55.03 3.07 41.62
N TRP A 37 55.58 4.21 42.05
CA TRP A 37 56.81 4.25 42.85
C TRP A 37 56.67 3.54 44.19
N LYS A 38 55.52 3.67 44.87
CA LYS A 38 55.21 2.89 46.09
C LYS A 38 55.11 1.38 45.83
N GLN A 39 54.54 0.97 44.70
CA GLN A 39 54.52 -0.45 44.30
C GLN A 39 55.94 -0.98 44.04
N LEU A 40 56.77 -0.19 43.36
CA LEU A 40 58.18 -0.52 43.11
C LEU A 40 59.00 -0.61 44.40
N MET A 41 58.80 0.32 45.36
CA MET A 41 59.44 0.27 46.68
C MET A 41 59.03 -0.97 47.49
N THR A 42 57.78 -1.41 47.34
CA THR A 42 57.27 -2.61 48.00
C THR A 42 57.89 -3.87 47.41
N ALA A 43 58.01 -3.91 46.08
CA ALA A 43 58.59 -5.03 45.32
C ALA A 43 60.10 -5.19 45.58
N THR A 44 60.85 -4.08 45.50
CA THR A 44 62.30 -4.03 45.73
C THR A 44 62.70 -4.07 47.21
N LYS A 45 61.75 -3.86 48.13
CA LYS A 45 61.95 -3.71 49.59
C LYS A 45 62.87 -2.54 49.99
N VAL A 46 63.15 -1.62 49.06
CA VAL A 46 63.95 -0.43 49.31
C VAL A 46 63.03 0.78 49.36
N LYS A 47 63.20 1.64 50.38
CA LYS A 47 62.48 2.91 50.50
C LYS A 47 63.37 4.02 49.95
N PHE A 48 62.86 4.73 48.95
CA PHE A 48 63.51 5.91 48.40
C PHE A 48 62.44 6.93 47.99
N VAL A 49 62.80 8.21 48.00
CA VAL A 49 61.92 9.29 47.53
C VAL A 49 62.56 9.84 46.26
N ILE A 50 61.83 9.85 45.16
CA ILE A 50 62.29 10.49 43.93
C ILE A 50 61.96 11.97 44.05
N ASP A 51 62.99 12.79 44.20
CA ASP A 51 62.93 14.24 44.13
C ASP A 51 63.93 14.77 43.08
N SER A 52 64.02 16.09 42.91
CA SER A 52 64.97 16.72 41.98
C SER A 52 66.44 16.52 42.38
N THR A 53 66.74 15.89 43.52
CA THR A 53 68.09 15.63 44.02
C THR A 53 68.54 14.18 43.82
N THR A 54 67.63 13.29 43.42
CA THR A 54 67.93 11.87 43.13
C THR A 54 68.95 11.73 42.00
N THR A 55 70.04 11.00 42.23
CA THR A 55 71.09 10.79 41.24
C THR A 55 70.96 9.42 40.55
N LEU A 56 71.52 9.28 39.33
CA LEU A 56 71.55 7.99 38.62
C LEU A 56 72.23 6.88 39.44
N LYS A 57 73.16 7.26 40.31
CA LYS A 57 73.84 6.35 41.24
C LYS A 57 72.84 5.70 42.20
N ASP A 58 71.93 6.49 42.76
CA ASP A 58 70.90 6.02 43.70
C ASP A 58 69.95 5.01 43.03
N LEU A 59 69.70 5.16 41.72
CA LEU A 59 68.89 4.22 40.93
C LEU A 59 69.64 2.93 40.56
N LEU A 60 70.97 3.00 40.36
CA LEU A 60 71.80 1.83 40.08
C LEU A 60 72.03 0.97 41.34
N ASP A 61 72.09 1.60 42.52
CA ASP A 61 72.21 0.93 43.82
C ASP A 61 70.96 0.08 44.18
N LEU A 62 69.82 0.32 43.51
CA LEU A 62 68.59 -0.47 43.65
C LEU A 62 68.67 -1.88 43.05
N ASN A 63 69.78 -2.23 42.35
CA ASN A 63 69.99 -3.55 41.73
C ASN A 63 68.79 -4.01 40.86
N LEU A 64 68.26 -3.09 40.04
CA LEU A 64 67.04 -3.29 39.23
C LEU A 64 67.15 -4.45 38.23
N TYR A 65 68.38 -4.90 37.91
CA TYR A 65 68.61 -6.10 37.08
C TYR A 65 68.03 -7.40 37.68
N LYS A 66 67.70 -7.43 38.98
CA LYS A 66 67.05 -8.58 39.65
C LYS A 66 65.52 -8.56 39.56
N TYR A 67 64.93 -7.44 39.18
CA TYR A 67 63.48 -7.18 39.24
C TYR A 67 62.92 -6.63 37.92
N GLU A 68 63.57 -6.93 36.79
CA GLU A 68 63.22 -6.43 35.45
C GLU A 68 61.76 -6.72 35.06
N GLU A 69 61.28 -7.95 35.29
CA GLU A 69 59.89 -8.35 34.99
C GLU A 69 58.86 -7.61 35.86
N GLU A 70 59.20 -7.31 37.11
CA GLU A 70 58.32 -6.55 38.03
C GLU A 70 58.27 -5.07 37.63
N VAL A 71 59.41 -4.49 37.24
CA VAL A 71 59.49 -3.13 36.68
C VAL A 71 58.61 -3.03 35.44
N LYS A 72 58.77 -3.96 34.50
CA LYS A 72 57.98 -3.99 33.27
C LYS A 72 56.49 -4.11 33.54
N THR A 73 56.09 -4.96 34.48
CA THR A 73 54.68 -5.11 34.89
C THR A 73 54.11 -3.82 35.49
N ILE A 74 54.89 -3.10 36.29
CA ILE A 74 54.49 -1.81 36.88
C ILE A 74 54.38 -0.72 35.80
N VAL A 75 55.32 -0.69 34.85
CA VAL A 75 55.31 0.24 33.73
C VAL A 75 54.12 -0.03 32.83
N ASP A 76 53.86 -1.29 32.45
CA ASP A 76 52.69 -1.69 31.66
C ASP A 76 51.37 -1.31 32.34
N LYS A 77 51.28 -1.54 33.66
CA LYS A 77 50.14 -1.10 34.47
C LYS A 77 49.99 0.42 34.43
N SER A 78 51.07 1.17 34.57
CA SER A 78 51.05 2.64 34.55
C SER A 78 50.56 3.20 33.21
N VAL A 79 50.98 2.61 32.09
CA VAL A 79 50.55 2.99 30.73
C VAL A 79 49.06 2.72 30.54
N LYS A 80 48.56 1.56 31.02
CA LYS A 80 47.13 1.23 30.96
C LYS A 80 46.29 2.12 31.85
N GLU A 81 46.76 2.47 33.04
CA GLU A 81 46.08 3.42 33.93
C GLU A 81 46.06 4.84 33.34
N GLN A 82 47.14 5.31 32.72
CA GLN A 82 47.16 6.61 32.03
C GLN A 82 46.18 6.66 30.85
N ALA A 83 46.05 5.56 30.11
CA ALA A 83 45.06 5.47 29.04
C ALA A 83 43.62 5.59 29.59
N MET A 84 43.31 4.93 30.72
CA MET A 84 42.02 5.04 31.40
C MET A 84 41.75 6.47 31.89
N GLU A 85 42.75 7.11 32.49
CA GLU A 85 42.68 8.50 32.97
C GLU A 85 42.36 9.46 31.82
N LYS A 86 43.02 9.28 30.67
CA LYS A 86 42.74 10.06 29.47
C LYS A 86 41.31 9.85 28.97
N THR A 87 40.86 8.60 28.85
CA THR A 87 39.48 8.32 28.41
C THR A 87 38.42 8.86 29.37
N LEU A 88 38.68 8.86 30.69
CA LEU A 88 37.77 9.46 31.66
C LEU A 88 37.70 10.99 31.53
N ALA A 89 38.85 11.65 31.29
CA ALA A 89 38.91 13.08 31.04
C ALA A 89 38.21 13.47 29.73
N ASP A 90 38.41 12.70 28.66
CA ASP A 90 37.73 12.90 27.38
C ASP A 90 36.20 12.73 27.55
N LEU A 91 35.77 11.72 28.32
CA LEU A 91 34.36 11.48 28.63
C LEU A 91 33.74 12.64 29.42
N GLU A 92 34.41 13.14 30.45
CA GLU A 92 33.95 14.31 31.21
C GLU A 92 33.85 15.58 30.33
N GLN A 93 34.79 15.77 29.40
CA GLN A 93 34.77 16.88 28.46
C GLN A 93 33.60 16.78 27.46
N VAL A 94 33.32 15.59 26.92
CA VAL A 94 32.20 15.38 26.00
C VAL A 94 30.87 15.62 26.71
N TRP A 95 30.64 14.97 27.86
CA TRP A 95 29.34 15.00 28.54
C TRP A 95 29.04 16.29 29.28
N SER A 96 30.06 17.11 29.58
CA SER A 96 29.84 18.48 30.07
C SER A 96 29.36 19.44 28.97
N ALA A 97 29.73 19.19 27.70
CA ALA A 97 29.33 20.01 26.56
C ALA A 97 28.02 19.55 25.88
N MET A 98 27.64 18.28 26.02
CA MET A 98 26.44 17.73 25.39
C MET A 98 25.15 18.30 26.00
N VAL A 99 24.29 18.84 25.15
CA VAL A 99 23.04 19.53 25.50
C VAL A 99 21.88 18.96 24.68
N PHE A 100 20.70 18.90 25.29
CA PHE A 100 19.48 18.49 24.59
C PHE A 100 18.97 19.55 23.60
N GLU A 101 18.42 19.08 22.48
CA GLU A 101 17.72 19.91 21.50
C GLU A 101 16.20 19.88 21.77
N TYR A 102 15.48 20.93 21.35
CA TYR A 102 14.04 21.03 21.54
C TYR A 102 13.33 21.53 20.29
N ASP A 103 12.17 20.95 19.99
CA ASP A 103 11.26 21.38 18.94
C ASP A 103 9.92 21.86 19.54
N PRO A 104 9.31 22.94 19.02
CA PRO A 104 8.02 23.42 19.53
C PRO A 104 6.87 22.48 19.13
N HIS A 105 6.03 22.11 20.10
CA HIS A 105 4.84 21.31 19.85
C HIS A 105 3.79 22.10 19.04
N THR A 106 3.25 21.47 18.00
CA THR A 106 2.35 22.12 17.03
C THR A 106 1.07 22.72 17.60
N ARG A 107 0.53 22.18 18.71
CA ARG A 107 -0.75 22.67 19.31
C ARG A 107 -0.56 23.39 20.64
N SER A 108 0.26 22.84 21.54
CA SER A 108 0.43 23.37 22.89
C SER A 108 1.57 24.40 22.99
N GLY A 109 2.46 24.47 22.00
CA GLY A 109 3.62 25.36 22.02
C GLY A 109 4.71 24.96 23.03
N CYS A 110 4.55 23.83 23.73
CA CYS A 110 5.55 23.31 24.65
C CYS A 110 6.81 22.87 23.90
N SER A 111 8.00 23.02 24.51
CA SER A 111 9.26 22.57 23.93
C SER A 111 9.43 21.08 24.18
N VAL A 112 9.37 20.29 23.11
CA VAL A 112 9.41 18.83 23.11
C VAL A 112 10.85 18.38 22.88
N LEU A 113 11.30 17.34 23.59
CA LEU A 113 12.67 16.86 23.53
C LEU A 113 12.98 16.26 22.15
N ARG A 114 14.05 16.72 21.52
CA ARG A 114 14.62 16.13 20.32
C ARG A 114 16.00 15.57 20.65
N VAL A 115 16.21 14.31 20.29
CA VAL A 115 17.48 13.62 20.46
C VAL A 115 18.05 13.34 19.07
N SER A 116 19.27 13.82 18.81
CA SER A 116 19.98 13.55 17.56
C SER A 116 20.49 12.11 17.52
N GLU A 117 20.59 11.52 16.32
CA GLU A 117 21.21 10.19 16.16
C GLU A 117 22.67 10.19 16.66
N GLU A 118 23.39 11.30 16.47
CA GLU A 118 24.75 11.50 16.98
C GLU A 118 24.83 11.39 18.52
N LEU A 119 23.84 11.88 19.26
CA LEU A 119 23.80 11.76 20.72
C LEU A 119 23.64 10.30 21.15
N ILE A 120 22.79 9.54 20.47
CA ILE A 120 22.57 8.11 20.78
C ILE A 120 23.83 7.30 20.45
N GLU A 121 24.43 7.53 19.28
CA GLU A 121 25.68 6.84 18.88
C GLU A 121 26.82 7.13 19.87
N THR A 122 27.00 8.39 20.27
CA THR A 122 28.02 8.77 21.26
C THR A 122 27.73 8.21 22.66
N LEU A 123 26.45 8.04 23.04
CA LEU A 123 26.06 7.38 24.29
C LEU A 123 26.43 5.90 24.29
N GLU A 124 26.05 5.18 23.24
CA GLU A 124 26.32 3.74 23.10
C GLU A 124 27.84 3.46 23.01
N GLU A 125 28.58 4.27 22.26
CA GLU A 125 30.04 4.14 22.16
C GLU A 125 30.72 4.35 23.52
N ASN A 126 30.38 5.41 24.23
CA ASN A 126 30.98 5.72 25.53
C ASN A 126 30.59 4.68 26.60
N GLN A 127 29.37 4.12 26.56
CA GLN A 127 29.01 2.98 27.40
C GLN A 127 29.84 1.73 27.10
N ALA A 128 30.06 1.41 25.82
CA ALA A 128 30.90 0.28 25.41
C ALA A 128 32.37 0.47 25.84
N GLN A 129 32.88 1.71 25.76
CA GLN A 129 34.22 2.06 26.26
C GLN A 129 34.34 1.82 27.78
N LEU A 130 33.36 2.28 28.58
CA LEU A 130 33.34 2.05 30.02
C LEU A 130 33.22 0.55 30.39
N GLN A 131 32.43 -0.23 29.64
CA GLN A 131 32.34 -1.69 29.82
C GLN A 131 33.67 -2.39 29.55
N ASN A 132 34.40 -1.96 28.51
CA ASN A 132 35.73 -2.47 28.23
C ASN A 132 36.73 -2.14 29.35
N MET A 133 36.64 -0.94 29.94
CA MET A 133 37.46 -0.55 31.09
C MET A 133 37.14 -1.42 32.32
N MET A 134 35.87 -1.74 32.56
CA MET A 134 35.45 -2.63 33.65
C MET A 134 36.03 -4.04 33.58
N ASN A 135 36.18 -4.58 32.37
CA ASN A 135 36.77 -5.90 32.15
C ASN A 135 38.31 -5.90 32.24
N SER A 136 38.94 -4.72 32.40
CA SER A 136 40.39 -4.61 32.50
C SER A 136 40.90 -5.02 33.87
N LYS A 137 42.02 -5.76 33.90
CA LYS A 137 42.70 -6.20 35.13
C LYS A 137 43.31 -5.04 35.93
N PHE A 138 43.41 -3.85 35.36
CA PHE A 138 44.07 -2.67 35.95
C PHE A 138 43.10 -1.62 36.51
N ILE A 139 41.80 -1.93 36.59
CA ILE A 139 40.75 -0.98 37.01
C ILE A 139 40.78 -0.61 38.51
N ALA A 140 41.48 -1.37 39.36
CA ALA A 140 41.34 -1.29 40.82
C ALA A 140 41.38 0.13 41.43
N HIS A 141 42.13 1.06 40.83
CA HIS A 141 42.18 2.46 41.28
C HIS A 141 40.99 3.32 40.81
N PHE A 142 40.51 3.09 39.58
CA PHE A 142 39.45 3.87 38.93
C PHE A 142 38.07 3.22 39.04
N LEU A 143 37.93 2.13 39.81
CA LEU A 143 36.71 1.34 39.88
C LEU A 143 35.51 2.18 40.33
N ASP A 144 35.68 3.05 41.32
CA ASP A 144 34.60 3.90 41.82
C ASP A 144 34.17 4.95 40.79
N GLU A 145 35.14 5.57 40.10
CA GLU A 145 34.87 6.59 39.06
C GLU A 145 34.21 5.98 37.82
N VAL A 146 34.75 4.87 37.31
CA VAL A 146 34.19 4.14 36.16
C VAL A 146 32.79 3.61 36.49
N SER A 147 32.58 3.05 37.68
CA SER A 147 31.26 2.59 38.15
C SER A 147 30.25 3.73 38.24
N THR A 148 30.69 4.91 38.69
CA THR A 148 29.84 6.10 38.77
C THR A 148 29.44 6.58 37.37
N TRP A 149 30.39 6.69 36.45
CA TRP A 149 30.12 7.07 35.06
C TRP A 149 29.24 6.07 34.33
N GLN A 150 29.48 4.78 34.53
CA GLN A 150 28.66 3.73 33.94
C GLN A 150 27.22 3.82 34.42
N LYS A 151 26.98 4.03 35.73
CA LYS A 151 25.63 4.26 36.27
C LYS A 151 24.99 5.51 35.67
N LYS A 152 25.74 6.62 35.58
CA LYS A 152 25.24 7.88 35.01
C LYS A 152 24.79 7.73 33.56
N LEU A 153 25.61 7.12 32.71
CA LEU A 153 25.30 6.92 31.29
C LEU A 153 24.23 5.85 31.08
N SER A 154 24.21 4.79 31.89
CA SER A 154 23.17 3.77 31.84
C SER A 154 21.80 4.33 32.26
N ASN A 155 21.76 5.18 33.29
CA ASN A 155 20.54 5.89 33.67
C ASN A 155 20.11 6.88 32.58
N ALA A 156 21.06 7.61 31.98
CA ALA A 156 20.75 8.54 30.89
C ALA A 156 20.09 7.82 29.71
N ASP A 157 20.63 6.67 29.31
CA ASP A 157 20.08 5.84 28.24
C ASP A 157 18.64 5.36 28.54
N GLN A 158 18.42 4.81 29.73
CA GLN A 158 17.09 4.36 30.16
C GLN A 158 16.08 5.52 30.19
N VAL A 159 16.46 6.66 30.79
CA VAL A 159 15.60 7.84 30.88
C VAL A 159 15.28 8.39 29.50
N ILE A 160 16.26 8.51 28.59
CA ILE A 160 16.05 8.98 27.21
C ILE A 160 15.07 8.05 26.48
N HIS A 161 15.27 6.74 26.56
CA HIS A 161 14.38 5.77 25.93
C HIS A 161 12.95 5.85 26.49
N THR A 162 12.78 5.81 27.81
CA THR A 162 11.45 5.93 28.44
C THR A 162 10.80 7.28 28.13
N TRP A 163 11.57 8.38 28.14
CA TRP A 163 11.07 9.72 27.82
C TRP A 163 10.56 9.79 26.39
N LEU A 164 11.31 9.30 25.41
CA LEU A 164 10.89 9.31 24.00
C LEU A 164 9.61 8.49 23.79
N GLU A 165 9.45 7.37 24.50
CA GLU A 165 8.22 6.56 24.46
C GLU A 165 7.02 7.29 25.08
N VAL A 166 7.20 7.87 26.28
CA VAL A 166 6.17 8.67 26.97
C VAL A 166 5.78 9.88 26.12
N GLN A 167 6.75 10.58 25.55
CA GLN A 167 6.54 11.73 24.69
C GLN A 167 5.75 11.35 23.44
N ARG A 168 6.12 10.25 22.77
CA ARG A 168 5.41 9.76 21.57
C ARG A 168 3.96 9.40 21.89
N THR A 169 3.74 8.63 22.96
CA THR A 169 2.40 8.19 23.38
C THR A 169 1.54 9.36 23.88
N TRP A 170 2.14 10.30 24.63
CA TRP A 170 1.47 11.52 25.05
C TRP A 170 1.07 12.39 23.86
N MET A 171 1.95 12.68 22.89
CA MET A 171 1.58 13.47 21.70
C MET A 171 0.42 12.85 20.92
N TYR A 172 0.43 11.51 20.78
CA TYR A 172 -0.66 10.77 20.14
C TYR A 172 -1.98 10.93 20.90
N LEU A 173 -1.98 10.67 22.21
CA LEU A 173 -3.17 10.74 23.04
C LEU A 173 -3.66 12.17 23.28
N GLU A 174 -2.77 13.17 23.35
CA GLU A 174 -3.11 14.59 23.49
C GLU A 174 -3.97 15.03 22.30
N SER A 175 -3.57 14.64 21.09
CA SER A 175 -4.31 14.97 19.87
C SER A 175 -5.75 14.44 19.89
N ILE A 176 -6.02 13.37 20.63
CA ILE A 176 -7.30 12.66 20.72
C ILE A 176 -8.12 13.16 21.92
N PHE A 177 -7.58 13.06 23.12
CA PHE A 177 -8.30 13.41 24.36
C PHE A 177 -8.45 14.91 24.54
N ILE A 178 -7.46 15.74 24.17
CA ILE A 178 -7.61 17.20 24.22
C ILE A 178 -8.28 17.71 22.94
N GLY A 179 -8.01 17.07 21.80
CA GLY A 179 -8.53 17.51 20.51
C GLY A 179 -9.99 17.17 20.23
N SER A 180 -10.60 16.21 20.95
CA SER A 180 -11.96 15.72 20.68
C SER A 180 -12.84 15.69 21.94
N ASP A 181 -13.70 16.70 22.08
CA ASP A 181 -14.66 16.79 23.20
C ASP A 181 -15.64 15.61 23.23
N ASP A 182 -15.96 15.01 22.09
CA ASP A 182 -16.88 13.88 22.02
C ASP A 182 -16.26 12.61 22.62
N ILE A 183 -14.97 12.37 22.42
CA ILE A 183 -14.28 11.23 23.04
C ILE A 183 -14.19 11.44 24.55
N ARG A 184 -13.94 12.68 25.02
CA ARG A 184 -13.92 13.00 26.45
C ARG A 184 -15.24 12.69 27.15
N LYS A 185 -16.36 12.97 26.48
CA LYS A 185 -17.70 12.65 26.99
C LYS A 185 -17.96 11.14 27.08
N GLN A 186 -17.37 10.35 26.18
CA GLN A 186 -17.53 8.90 26.16
C GLN A 186 -16.61 8.18 27.15
N LEU A 187 -15.39 8.68 27.37
CA LEU A 187 -14.38 8.12 28.27
C LEU A 187 -13.99 9.13 29.38
N PRO A 188 -14.91 9.49 30.30
CA PRO A 188 -14.68 10.56 31.27
C PRO A 188 -13.65 10.18 32.36
N ALA A 189 -13.55 8.91 32.72
CA ALA A 189 -12.58 8.45 33.71
C ALA A 189 -11.15 8.51 33.15
N ASP A 190 -10.94 7.96 31.95
CA ASP A 190 -9.64 7.97 31.27
C ASP A 190 -9.22 9.38 30.88
N SER A 191 -10.15 10.24 30.49
CA SER A 191 -9.87 11.66 30.20
C SER A 191 -9.34 12.40 31.43
N LYS A 192 -9.91 12.16 32.63
CA LYS A 192 -9.41 12.75 33.87
C LYS A 192 -8.01 12.24 34.22
N THR A 193 -7.76 10.96 34.00
CA THR A 193 -6.43 10.37 34.18
C THR A 193 -5.43 11.03 33.22
N PHE A 194 -5.81 11.20 31.95
CA PHE A 194 -4.99 11.85 30.95
C PHE A 194 -4.75 13.35 31.26
N ASP A 195 -5.75 14.09 31.75
CA ASP A 195 -5.59 15.49 32.15
C ASP A 195 -4.54 15.65 33.27
N ASN A 196 -4.49 14.70 34.22
CA ASN A 196 -3.45 14.67 35.24
C ASN A 196 -2.07 14.36 34.66
N VAL A 197 -1.99 13.37 33.75
CA VAL A 197 -0.76 13.00 33.03
C VAL A 197 -0.24 14.17 32.21
N ASP A 198 -1.12 14.87 31.48
CA ASP A 198 -0.81 16.05 30.66
C ASP A 198 -0.21 17.18 31.51
N LYS A 199 -0.81 17.45 32.67
CA LYS A 199 -0.30 18.46 33.61
C LYS A 199 1.10 18.10 34.11
N ILE A 200 1.29 16.88 34.60
CA ILE A 200 2.58 16.41 35.14
C ILE A 200 3.65 16.41 34.05
N PHE A 201 3.32 15.94 32.84
CA PHE A 201 4.29 15.86 31.75
C PHE A 201 4.67 17.25 31.23
N LYS A 202 3.73 18.21 31.18
CA LYS A 202 4.06 19.62 30.86
C LYS A 202 4.96 20.26 31.90
N GLU A 203 4.71 20.01 33.19
CA GLU A 203 5.61 20.45 34.27
C GLU A 203 7.01 19.87 34.07
N MET A 204 7.13 18.58 33.75
CA MET A 204 8.41 17.93 33.45
C MET A 204 9.10 18.48 32.19
N LEU A 205 8.34 18.81 31.13
CA LEU A 205 8.89 19.45 29.93
C LEU A 205 9.47 20.83 30.23
N HIS A 206 8.88 21.59 31.15
CA HIS A 206 9.48 22.85 31.62
C HIS A 206 10.74 22.60 32.45
N GLU A 207 10.69 21.65 33.39
CA GLU A 207 11.83 21.31 34.27
C GLU A 207 13.07 20.79 33.51
N ILE A 208 12.88 20.13 32.35
CA ILE A 208 13.97 19.62 31.53
C ILE A 208 14.56 20.69 30.60
N VAL A 209 13.79 21.73 30.25
CA VAL A 209 14.30 22.88 29.50
C VAL A 209 15.18 23.77 30.37
N ASP A 210 14.87 23.84 31.68
CA ASP A 210 15.69 24.58 32.66
C ASP A 210 17.08 23.94 32.88
N ILE A 211 17.26 22.65 32.58
CA ILE A 211 18.54 21.93 32.66
C ILE A 211 18.96 21.44 31.27
N PRO A 212 19.79 22.20 30.54
CA PRO A 212 20.17 21.81 29.18
C PRO A 212 21.11 20.59 29.12
N ASN A 213 21.93 20.35 30.15
CA ASN A 213 22.93 19.27 30.13
C ASN A 213 22.28 17.87 30.23
N VAL A 214 22.69 16.97 29.34
CA VAL A 214 22.12 15.62 29.20
C VAL A 214 22.28 14.76 30.46
N VAL A 215 23.48 14.73 31.05
CA VAL A 215 23.78 13.88 32.22
C VAL A 215 23.13 14.44 33.48
N GLU A 216 23.13 15.76 33.66
CA GLU A 216 22.50 16.40 34.82
C GLU A 216 20.97 16.29 34.78
N ALA A 217 20.37 16.48 33.61
CA ALA A 217 18.92 16.36 33.44
C ALA A 217 18.43 14.93 33.71
N THR A 218 19.15 13.92 33.21
CA THR A 218 18.72 12.52 33.31
C THR A 218 18.97 11.89 34.68
N ASN A 219 20.03 12.28 35.40
CA ASN A 219 20.39 11.67 36.69
C ASN A 219 19.66 12.27 37.92
N ARG A 220 18.55 12.97 37.70
CA ARG A 220 17.71 13.51 38.77
C ARG A 220 17.03 12.39 39.56
N ALA A 221 17.07 12.50 40.89
CA ALA A 221 16.45 11.54 41.78
C ALA A 221 14.93 11.43 41.55
N GLY A 222 14.43 10.21 41.35
CA GLY A 222 13.00 9.93 41.15
C GLY A 222 12.44 10.27 39.77
N LEU A 223 13.26 10.73 38.81
CA LEU A 223 12.81 11.04 37.44
C LEU A 223 12.32 9.77 36.72
N GLN A 224 13.11 8.69 36.81
CA GLN A 224 12.78 7.40 36.20
C GLN A 224 11.45 6.84 36.73
N GLU A 225 11.25 6.84 38.05
CA GLU A 225 10.01 6.36 38.67
C GLU A 225 8.78 7.19 38.23
N LYS A 226 8.94 8.51 38.07
CA LYS A 226 7.89 9.39 37.53
C LYS A 226 7.56 9.02 36.08
N LEU A 227 8.57 8.82 35.24
CA LEU A 227 8.39 8.44 33.83
C LEU A 227 7.73 7.07 33.68
N GLU A 228 8.15 6.07 34.46
CA GLU A 228 7.53 4.73 34.47
C GLU A 228 6.06 4.78 34.90
N LYS A 229 5.74 5.63 35.89
CA LYS A 229 4.35 5.85 36.31
C LYS A 229 3.52 6.50 35.20
N LEU A 230 4.04 7.54 34.55
CA LEU A 230 3.37 8.18 33.40
C LEU A 230 3.17 7.20 32.26
N GLN A 231 4.18 6.39 31.96
CA GLN A 231 4.11 5.35 30.94
C GLN A 231 3.00 4.32 31.26
N SER A 232 2.90 3.86 32.52
CA SER A 232 1.84 2.96 32.96
C SER A 232 0.45 3.57 32.80
N ASP A 233 0.28 4.84 33.17
CA ASP A 233 -1.01 5.53 33.06
C ASP A 233 -1.39 5.83 31.61
N LEU A 234 -0.41 6.16 30.75
CA LEU A 234 -0.60 6.29 29.30
C LEU A 234 -1.02 4.95 28.66
N MET A 235 -0.38 3.84 29.03
CA MET A 235 -0.77 2.50 28.55
C MET A 235 -2.21 2.12 28.94
N LYS A 236 -2.67 2.52 30.13
CA LYS A 236 -4.07 2.31 30.54
C LYS A 236 -5.03 3.10 29.65
N CYS A 237 -4.72 4.37 29.38
CA CYS A 237 -5.52 5.22 28.50
C CYS A 237 -5.56 4.67 27.06
N GLU A 238 -4.42 4.20 26.54
CA GLU A 238 -4.33 3.58 25.23
C GLU A 238 -5.17 2.30 25.13
N LYS A 239 -5.09 1.43 26.15
CA LYS A 239 -5.90 0.21 26.22
C LYS A 239 -7.40 0.52 26.27
N ALA A 240 -7.80 1.51 27.05
CA ALA A 240 -9.20 1.96 27.11
C ALA A 240 -9.67 2.49 25.76
N LEU A 241 -8.83 3.29 25.08
CA LEU A 241 -9.11 3.79 23.74
C LEU A 241 -9.24 2.64 22.72
N ALA A 242 -8.36 1.65 22.75
CA ALA A 242 -8.43 0.49 21.86
C ALA A 242 -9.73 -0.31 22.06
N GLN A 243 -10.16 -0.53 23.31
CA GLN A 243 -11.44 -1.18 23.63
C GLN A 243 -12.65 -0.36 23.17
N TYR A 244 -12.59 0.97 23.32
CA TYR A 244 -13.62 1.87 22.80
C TYR A 244 -13.72 1.79 21.28
N LEU A 245 -12.59 1.83 20.56
CA LEU A 245 -12.57 1.68 19.10
C LEU A 245 -13.13 0.33 18.65
N GLU A 246 -12.82 -0.75 19.36
CA GLU A 246 -13.38 -2.07 19.06
C GLU A 246 -14.91 -2.12 19.27
N THR A 247 -15.41 -1.47 20.32
CA THR A 247 -16.86 -1.32 20.55
C THR A 247 -17.53 -0.58 19.39
N LYS A 248 -16.88 0.45 18.84
CA LYS A 248 -17.37 1.18 17.66
C LYS A 248 -17.30 0.35 16.38
N ARG A 249 -16.28 -0.49 16.21
CA ARG A 249 -16.19 -1.44 15.09
C ARG A 249 -17.29 -2.50 15.14
N LEU A 250 -17.63 -3.01 16.33
CA LEU A 250 -18.76 -3.93 16.50
C LEU A 250 -20.11 -3.24 16.19
N ALA A 251 -20.25 -1.96 16.54
CA ALA A 251 -21.47 -1.19 16.25
C ALA A 251 -21.64 -0.89 14.75
N TYR A 252 -20.55 -0.56 14.04
CA TYR A 252 -20.54 -0.39 12.59
C TYR A 252 -19.37 -1.16 11.94
N PRO A 253 -19.64 -2.40 11.47
CA PRO A 253 -18.61 -3.33 11.03
C PRO A 253 -17.75 -2.90 9.83
N ARG A 254 -18.13 -1.85 9.07
CA ARG A 254 -17.24 -1.32 8.02
C ARG A 254 -15.98 -0.66 8.59
N PHE A 255 -15.99 -0.29 9.87
CA PHE A 255 -14.82 0.28 10.55
C PHE A 255 -13.66 -0.71 10.72
N TYR A 256 -13.86 -2.02 10.49
CA TYR A 256 -12.77 -2.98 10.42
C TYR A 256 -11.84 -2.78 9.20
N PHE A 257 -12.30 -2.05 8.18
CA PHE A 257 -11.57 -1.84 6.92
C PHE A 257 -10.86 -0.48 6.83
N VAL A 258 -10.92 0.34 7.88
CA VAL A 258 -10.23 1.63 7.96
C VAL A 258 -9.13 1.59 9.02
N SER A 259 -8.13 2.46 8.86
CA SER A 259 -7.06 2.58 9.86
C SER A 259 -7.59 3.12 11.19
N ALA A 260 -6.89 2.85 12.29
CA ALA A 260 -7.26 3.40 13.60
C ALA A 260 -7.24 4.93 13.62
N ALA A 261 -6.29 5.56 12.93
CA ALA A 261 -6.20 7.01 12.80
C ALA A 261 -7.39 7.60 12.04
N ASP A 262 -7.79 6.99 10.92
CA ASP A 262 -8.99 7.42 10.17
C ASP A 262 -10.27 7.23 11.00
N LEU A 263 -10.37 6.11 11.72
CA LEU A 263 -11.51 5.84 12.59
C LEU A 263 -11.63 6.91 13.69
N LEU A 264 -10.51 7.31 14.29
CA LEU A 264 -10.50 8.39 15.27
C LEU A 264 -10.92 9.73 14.67
N ASP A 265 -10.46 10.06 13.46
CA ASP A 265 -10.84 11.29 12.75
C ASP A 265 -12.33 11.30 12.37
N ILE A 266 -12.89 10.15 12.02
CA ILE A 266 -14.33 9.98 11.79
C ILE A 266 -15.13 10.19 13.08
N LEU A 267 -14.66 9.63 14.20
CA LEU A 267 -15.34 9.71 15.49
C LEU A 267 -15.25 11.11 16.11
N SER A 268 -14.10 11.80 15.97
CA SER A 268 -13.90 13.16 16.49
C SER A 268 -14.73 14.19 15.74
N ASN A 269 -14.83 14.07 14.42
CA ASN A 269 -15.63 14.96 13.57
C ASN A 269 -17.05 14.44 13.35
N GLY A 270 -17.52 13.54 14.21
CA GLY A 270 -18.76 12.82 14.00
C GLY A 270 -20.02 13.67 13.89
N ASN A 271 -19.99 14.81 14.58
CA ASN A 271 -21.05 15.83 14.53
C ASN A 271 -21.02 16.67 13.25
N GLN A 272 -19.99 16.57 12.42
CA GLN A 272 -19.82 17.31 11.16
C GLN A 272 -19.76 16.34 9.97
N PRO A 273 -20.92 15.93 9.40
CA PRO A 273 -20.98 14.96 8.30
C PRO A 273 -20.18 15.36 7.05
N THR A 274 -19.97 16.65 6.82
CA THR A 274 -19.17 17.18 5.71
C THR A 274 -17.69 16.80 5.83
N LEU A 275 -17.13 16.78 7.03
CA LEU A 275 -15.75 16.35 7.29
C LEU A 275 -15.62 14.83 7.17
N VAL A 276 -16.57 14.08 7.77
CA VAL A 276 -16.64 12.62 7.65
C VAL A 276 -16.79 12.19 6.19
N GLY A 277 -17.41 13.03 5.35
CA GLY A 277 -17.54 12.86 3.91
C GLY A 277 -16.22 12.53 3.19
N ARG A 278 -15.07 12.99 3.71
CA ARG A 278 -13.74 12.69 3.14
C ARG A 278 -13.34 11.22 3.24
N HIS A 279 -13.91 10.51 4.23
CA HIS A 279 -13.61 9.10 4.50
C HIS A 279 -14.61 8.13 3.85
N LEU A 280 -15.68 8.63 3.23
CA LEU A 280 -16.69 7.77 2.58
C LEU A 280 -16.09 6.89 1.49
N THR A 281 -15.07 7.37 0.78
CA THR A 281 -14.37 6.60 -0.25
C THR A 281 -13.62 5.38 0.31
N LYS A 282 -13.32 5.37 1.61
CA LYS A 282 -12.69 4.24 2.32
C LYS A 282 -13.73 3.26 2.87
N LEU A 283 -14.93 3.73 3.21
CA LEU A 283 -16.03 2.92 3.78
C LEU A 283 -16.94 2.28 2.73
N TYR A 284 -17.03 2.89 1.54
CA TYR A 284 -17.88 2.45 0.43
C TYR A 284 -17.06 2.28 -0.84
N ASP A 285 -17.49 1.36 -1.71
CA ASP A 285 -16.82 1.13 -2.98
C ASP A 285 -16.90 2.34 -3.90
N SER A 286 -18.09 2.95 -4.03
CA SER A 286 -18.30 4.04 -4.99
C SER A 286 -18.75 5.37 -4.40
N ILE A 287 -19.30 5.45 -3.19
CA ILE A 287 -19.71 6.74 -2.61
C ILE A 287 -18.48 7.59 -2.31
N SER A 288 -18.44 8.80 -2.87
CA SER A 288 -17.40 9.80 -2.61
C SER A 288 -17.88 10.96 -1.75
N LYS A 289 -19.08 11.49 -2.00
CA LYS A 289 -19.63 12.63 -1.25
C LYS A 289 -21.15 12.50 -1.09
N LEU A 290 -21.69 13.15 -0.07
CA LEU A 290 -23.13 13.33 0.10
C LEU A 290 -23.50 14.78 -0.22
N LYS A 291 -24.64 14.97 -0.89
CA LYS A 291 -25.24 16.28 -1.14
C LYS A 291 -26.22 16.59 -0.02
N PHE A 292 -26.01 17.69 0.69
CA PHE A 292 -26.90 18.17 1.76
C PHE A 292 -27.89 19.20 1.23
N VAL A 293 -29.01 19.41 1.94
CA VAL A 293 -30.07 20.36 1.55
C VAL A 293 -29.56 21.81 1.59
N ASP A 294 -28.88 22.18 2.67
CA ASP A 294 -28.23 23.49 2.84
C ASP A 294 -26.76 23.29 3.18
N GLU A 295 -25.87 24.15 2.67
CA GLU A 295 -24.44 24.12 3.03
C GLU A 295 -24.20 24.60 4.48
N ASP A 296 -25.12 25.37 5.05
CA ASP A 296 -25.00 26.02 6.37
C ASP A 296 -25.95 25.45 7.44
N GLY A 297 -25.75 24.18 7.80
CA GLY A 297 -26.22 23.63 9.10
C GLY A 297 -27.27 22.52 9.02
N ASN A 298 -27.88 22.28 7.85
CA ASN A 298 -28.90 21.26 7.68
C ASN A 298 -28.25 19.91 7.31
N LYS A 299 -28.08 19.02 8.29
CA LYS A 299 -27.36 17.73 8.15
C LYS A 299 -28.16 16.64 7.41
N LYS A 300 -29.14 17.01 6.58
CA LYS A 300 -29.95 16.07 5.80
C LYS A 300 -29.35 15.86 4.42
N ALA A 301 -28.93 14.63 4.11
CA ALA A 301 -28.43 14.25 2.81
C ALA A 301 -29.58 13.91 1.84
N ILE A 302 -29.58 14.52 0.66
CA ILE A 302 -30.59 14.33 -0.42
C ILE A 302 -30.08 13.51 -1.61
N GLY A 303 -28.76 13.37 -1.73
CA GLY A 303 -28.14 12.70 -2.87
C GLY A 303 -26.75 12.21 -2.53
N MET A 304 -26.24 11.28 -3.34
CA MET A 304 -24.88 10.78 -3.24
C MET A 304 -24.14 10.97 -4.57
N TRP A 305 -22.86 11.29 -4.47
CA TRP A 305 -21.93 11.39 -5.58
C TRP A 305 -21.00 10.18 -5.59
N SER A 306 -20.80 9.58 -6.77
CA SER A 306 -19.83 8.51 -6.95
C SER A 306 -18.40 9.04 -7.10
N LYS A 307 -17.42 8.15 -6.96
CA LYS A 307 -16.00 8.42 -7.28
C LYS A 307 -15.80 8.80 -8.75
N ASP A 308 -16.66 8.30 -9.63
CA ASP A 308 -16.66 8.58 -11.07
C ASP A 308 -17.40 9.88 -11.40
N GLY A 309 -18.10 10.48 -10.43
CA GLY A 309 -18.83 11.74 -10.61
C GLY A 309 -20.29 11.57 -11.05
N GLU A 310 -20.83 10.34 -10.99
CA GLU A 310 -22.28 10.09 -11.15
C GLU A 310 -23.02 10.62 -9.92
N TYR A 311 -24.16 11.29 -10.15
CA TYR A 311 -25.04 11.78 -9.09
C TYR A 311 -26.30 10.93 -9.01
N VAL A 312 -26.66 10.47 -7.80
CA VAL A 312 -27.88 9.71 -7.55
C VAL A 312 -28.69 10.40 -6.44
N THR A 313 -29.91 10.80 -6.77
CA THR A 313 -30.87 11.35 -5.81
C THR A 313 -31.41 10.23 -4.92
N LEU A 314 -31.40 10.44 -3.60
CA LEU A 314 -31.92 9.46 -2.63
C LEU A 314 -33.44 9.44 -2.66
N CYS A 315 -34.05 8.25 -2.50
CA CYS A 315 -35.51 8.12 -2.43
C CYS A 315 -36.09 8.82 -1.19
N THR A 316 -35.32 8.83 -0.10
CA THR A 316 -35.68 9.45 1.18
C THR A 316 -34.47 10.23 1.71
N PRO A 317 -34.64 11.48 2.15
CA PRO A 317 -33.56 12.22 2.78
C PRO A 317 -33.01 11.48 4.00
N CYS A 318 -31.69 11.40 4.13
CA CYS A 318 -31.03 10.79 5.29
C CYS A 318 -30.66 11.86 6.31
N ASP A 319 -31.09 11.71 7.55
CA ASP A 319 -30.64 12.58 8.64
C ASP A 319 -29.27 12.11 9.16
N CYS A 320 -28.24 12.95 9.06
CA CYS A 320 -26.88 12.68 9.52
C CYS A 320 -26.59 13.35 10.87
N THR A 321 -27.57 13.40 11.77
CA THR A 321 -27.41 13.87 13.16
C THR A 321 -27.11 12.73 14.14
N GLY A 322 -26.40 13.05 15.22
CA GLY A 322 -26.09 12.11 16.29
C GLY A 322 -24.84 11.24 16.05
N GLN A 323 -24.85 10.04 16.63
CA GLN A 323 -23.72 9.11 16.61
C GLN A 323 -23.38 8.62 15.19
N VAL A 324 -22.10 8.65 14.86
CA VAL A 324 -21.57 8.38 13.51
C VAL A 324 -21.91 6.99 13.00
N GLU A 325 -21.75 5.99 13.86
CA GLU A 325 -22.07 4.61 13.56
C GLU A 325 -23.54 4.42 13.16
N LYS A 326 -24.47 5.17 13.77
CA LYS A 326 -25.90 5.05 13.53
C LYS A 326 -26.31 5.70 12.22
N TRP A 327 -25.88 6.93 11.99
CA TRP A 327 -26.25 7.61 10.76
C TRP A 327 -25.52 7.02 9.55
N LEU A 328 -24.28 6.51 9.66
CA LEU A 328 -23.62 5.76 8.57
C LEU A 328 -24.35 4.45 8.25
N GLY A 329 -24.87 3.75 9.27
CA GLY A 329 -25.76 2.61 9.08
C GLY A 329 -27.03 3.00 8.31
N THR A 330 -27.66 4.12 8.70
CA THR A 330 -28.86 4.64 8.04
C THR A 330 -28.59 5.05 6.59
N VAL A 331 -27.43 5.65 6.30
CA VAL A 331 -26.98 5.95 4.92
C VAL A 331 -26.86 4.67 4.10
N THR A 332 -26.29 3.59 4.67
CA THR A 332 -26.18 2.29 4.00
C THR A 332 -27.57 1.73 3.65
N ASP A 333 -28.52 1.80 4.58
CA ASP A 333 -29.88 1.28 4.36
C ASP A 333 -30.65 2.11 3.33
N ILE A 334 -30.56 3.44 3.39
CA ILE A 334 -31.21 4.34 2.43
C ILE A 334 -30.59 4.20 1.04
N MET A 335 -29.27 4.01 0.93
CA MET A 335 -28.59 3.71 -0.32
C MET A 335 -29.17 2.44 -0.96
N ARG A 336 -29.31 1.35 -0.21
CA ARG A 336 -29.88 0.08 -0.71
C ARG A 336 -31.34 0.22 -1.12
N LYS A 337 -32.15 0.94 -0.32
CA LYS A 337 -33.55 1.26 -0.66
C LYS A 337 -33.66 2.08 -1.94
N THR A 338 -32.79 3.08 -2.09
CA THR A 338 -32.72 3.93 -3.28
C THR A 338 -32.38 3.09 -4.52
N GLY A 339 -31.39 2.20 -4.42
CA GLY A 339 -31.05 1.26 -5.51
C GLY A 339 -32.24 0.40 -5.92
N ARG A 340 -32.94 -0.21 -4.96
CA ARG A 340 -34.15 -1.01 -5.22
C ARG A 340 -35.28 -0.20 -5.86
N HIS A 341 -35.47 1.05 -5.43
CA HIS A 341 -36.45 1.96 -6.01
C HIS A 341 -36.15 2.25 -7.49
N TYR A 342 -34.91 2.62 -7.83
CA TYR A 342 -34.53 2.84 -9.23
C TYR A 342 -34.60 1.58 -10.08
N PHE A 343 -34.31 0.40 -9.52
CA PHE A 343 -34.47 -0.87 -10.24
C PHE A 343 -35.95 -1.10 -10.60
N SER A 344 -36.86 -0.89 -9.64
CA SER A 344 -38.30 -1.02 -9.89
C SER A 344 -38.78 -0.07 -10.99
N LEU A 345 -38.37 1.21 -10.93
CA LEU A 345 -38.73 2.20 -11.95
C LEU A 345 -38.13 1.88 -13.32
N ALA A 346 -36.85 1.51 -13.37
CA ALA A 346 -36.17 1.19 -14.61
C ALA A 346 -36.80 -0.03 -15.31
N VAL A 347 -37.17 -1.07 -14.55
CA VAL A 347 -37.81 -2.27 -15.11
C VAL A 347 -39.23 -1.95 -15.61
N LYS A 348 -40.03 -1.19 -14.85
CA LYS A 348 -41.43 -0.85 -15.22
C LYS A 348 -41.53 0.04 -16.46
N ASN A 349 -40.62 1.00 -16.62
CA ASN A 349 -40.68 2.00 -17.70
C ASN A 349 -39.79 1.66 -18.92
N TYR A 350 -39.33 0.42 -19.03
CA TYR A 350 -38.39 0.02 -20.10
C TYR A 350 -38.98 0.17 -21.51
N ASP A 351 -40.29 -0.08 -21.66
CA ASP A 351 -40.99 -0.02 -22.94
C ASP A 351 -41.49 1.40 -23.31
N ASP A 352 -41.38 2.37 -22.39
CA ASP A 352 -41.94 3.72 -22.59
C ASP A 352 -41.17 4.54 -23.63
N LYS A 353 -39.86 4.30 -23.79
CA LYS A 353 -38.96 5.07 -24.65
C LYS A 353 -38.01 4.16 -25.44
N PRO A 354 -37.50 4.63 -26.59
CA PRO A 354 -36.39 3.95 -27.26
C PRO A 354 -35.21 3.74 -26.32
N ARG A 355 -34.60 2.55 -26.38
CA ARG A 355 -33.53 2.12 -25.46
C ARG A 355 -32.37 3.11 -25.38
N GLU A 356 -31.97 3.67 -26.51
CA GLU A 356 -30.93 4.69 -26.64
C GLU A 356 -31.20 6.00 -25.89
N GLN A 357 -32.47 6.30 -25.56
CA GLN A 357 -32.86 7.45 -24.75
C GLN A 357 -33.15 7.04 -23.31
N TRP A 358 -33.88 5.92 -23.13
CA TRP A 358 -34.23 5.36 -21.82
C TRP A 358 -33.01 5.12 -20.93
N VAL A 359 -31.89 4.66 -21.52
CA VAL A 359 -30.66 4.39 -20.76
C VAL A 359 -30.21 5.63 -19.97
N PHE A 360 -30.40 6.86 -20.46
CA PHE A 360 -29.95 8.08 -19.78
C PHE A 360 -30.83 8.52 -18.60
N ASP A 361 -32.08 8.05 -18.50
CA ASP A 361 -33.02 8.48 -17.46
C ASP A 361 -32.68 7.92 -16.07
N TYR A 362 -31.92 6.81 -16.02
CA TYR A 362 -31.64 6.07 -14.78
C TYR A 362 -30.14 6.03 -14.45
N PRO A 363 -29.74 5.87 -13.18
CA PRO A 363 -28.33 5.62 -12.82
C PRO A 363 -27.76 4.40 -13.56
N ALA A 364 -26.45 4.42 -13.87
CA ALA A 364 -25.75 3.42 -14.66
C ALA A 364 -25.99 1.98 -14.18
N GLN A 365 -25.87 1.76 -12.86
CA GLN A 365 -26.10 0.44 -12.26
C GLN A 365 -27.54 -0.06 -12.45
N ALA A 366 -28.54 0.82 -12.32
CA ALA A 366 -29.94 0.46 -12.51
C ALA A 366 -30.27 0.18 -13.98
N ALA A 367 -29.80 1.04 -14.90
CA ALA A 367 -29.99 0.84 -16.34
C ALA A 367 -29.34 -0.47 -16.83
N LEU A 368 -28.14 -0.79 -16.34
CA LEU A 368 -27.44 -2.03 -16.67
C LEU A 368 -28.21 -3.26 -16.20
N VAL A 369 -28.60 -3.32 -14.93
CA VAL A 369 -29.28 -4.51 -14.40
C VAL A 369 -30.69 -4.65 -14.98
N ALA A 370 -31.43 -3.55 -15.19
CA ALA A 370 -32.72 -3.60 -15.86
C ALA A 370 -32.61 -4.13 -17.30
N THR A 371 -31.55 -3.75 -18.04
CA THR A 371 -31.25 -4.36 -19.34
C THR A 371 -31.04 -5.87 -19.24
N GLN A 372 -30.28 -6.34 -18.24
CA GLN A 372 -30.03 -7.77 -18.04
C GLN A 372 -31.29 -8.54 -17.65
N ILE A 373 -32.18 -7.94 -16.86
CA ILE A 373 -33.49 -8.49 -16.49
C ILE A 373 -34.35 -8.67 -17.75
N TRP A 374 -34.47 -7.61 -18.57
CA TRP A 374 -35.25 -7.67 -19.80
C TRP A 374 -34.68 -8.63 -20.82
N TRP A 375 -33.35 -8.70 -20.95
CA TRP A 375 -32.70 -9.73 -21.77
C TRP A 375 -33.10 -11.14 -21.33
N ALA A 376 -33.03 -11.45 -20.03
CA ALA A 376 -33.43 -12.76 -19.53
C ALA A 376 -34.93 -13.04 -19.75
N ALA A 377 -35.79 -12.02 -19.57
CA ALA A 377 -37.22 -12.13 -19.81
C ALA A 377 -37.54 -12.39 -21.30
N GLU A 378 -36.97 -11.60 -22.21
CA GLU A 378 -37.19 -11.72 -23.66
C GLU A 378 -36.67 -13.04 -24.22
N VAL A 379 -35.52 -13.55 -23.74
CA VAL A 379 -35.03 -14.89 -24.13
C VAL A 379 -35.98 -15.99 -23.63
N ASN A 380 -36.50 -15.88 -22.40
CA ASN A 380 -37.50 -16.84 -21.91
C ASN A 380 -38.81 -16.77 -22.70
N MET A 381 -39.26 -15.56 -23.08
CA MET A 381 -40.41 -15.40 -23.99
C MET A 381 -40.13 -16.01 -25.37
N ALA A 382 -38.90 -15.89 -25.86
CA ALA A 382 -38.51 -16.50 -27.13
C ALA A 382 -38.57 -18.04 -27.07
N PHE A 383 -38.17 -18.64 -25.95
CA PHE A 383 -38.34 -20.09 -25.69
C PHE A 383 -39.81 -20.49 -25.61
N LEU A 384 -40.67 -19.73 -24.93
CA LEU A 384 -42.12 -20.01 -24.89
C LEU A 384 -42.73 -20.01 -26.29
N ARG A 385 -42.37 -19.03 -27.13
CA ARG A 385 -42.81 -18.99 -28.53
C ARG A 385 -42.27 -20.15 -29.37
N LEU A 386 -41.07 -20.65 -29.07
CA LEU A 386 -40.56 -21.87 -29.71
C LEU A 386 -41.40 -23.09 -29.34
N GLU A 387 -41.81 -23.22 -28.07
CA GLU A 387 -42.73 -24.29 -27.62
C GLU A 387 -44.12 -24.18 -28.28
N GLU A 388 -44.58 -22.96 -28.59
CA GLU A 388 -45.80 -22.69 -29.36
C GLU A 388 -45.68 -22.97 -30.87
N GLY A 389 -44.48 -23.31 -31.37
CA GLY A 389 -44.22 -23.67 -32.77
C GLY A 389 -43.62 -22.56 -33.65
N TYR A 390 -43.17 -21.43 -33.07
CA TYR A 390 -42.50 -20.36 -33.81
C TYR A 390 -40.97 -20.58 -33.91
N ASP A 391 -40.54 -21.47 -34.81
CA ASP A 391 -39.14 -21.93 -34.97
C ASP A 391 -38.08 -20.83 -35.15
N ASN A 392 -38.46 -19.63 -35.63
CA ASN A 392 -37.52 -18.53 -35.88
C ASN A 392 -37.45 -17.50 -34.72
N SER A 393 -38.17 -17.71 -33.63
CA SER A 393 -38.28 -16.78 -32.50
C SER A 393 -36.92 -16.28 -31.97
N LEU A 394 -35.96 -17.20 -31.72
CA LEU A 394 -34.62 -16.83 -31.25
C LEU A 394 -33.80 -16.05 -32.30
N LYS A 395 -33.95 -16.39 -33.60
CA LYS A 395 -33.24 -15.70 -34.69
C LYS A 395 -33.74 -14.28 -34.87
N ASP A 396 -35.05 -14.08 -34.76
CA ASP A 396 -35.65 -12.75 -34.87
C ASP A 396 -35.29 -11.88 -33.66
N TYR A 397 -35.23 -12.48 -32.47
CA TYR A 397 -34.68 -11.80 -31.29
C TYR A 397 -33.21 -11.41 -31.46
N GLN A 398 -32.37 -12.30 -32.00
CA GLN A 398 -30.96 -12.00 -32.28
C GLN A 398 -30.81 -10.81 -33.25
N LYS A 399 -31.63 -10.73 -34.31
CA LYS A 399 -31.64 -9.58 -35.23
C LYS A 399 -32.00 -8.28 -34.49
N LYS A 400 -33.01 -8.30 -33.62
CA LYS A 400 -33.38 -7.16 -32.76
C LYS A 400 -32.19 -6.72 -31.90
N GLN A 401 -31.49 -7.65 -31.26
CA GLN A 401 -30.30 -7.36 -30.45
C GLN A 401 -29.18 -6.70 -31.25
N ILE A 402 -28.90 -7.19 -32.46
CA ILE A 402 -27.85 -6.62 -33.33
C ILE A 402 -28.17 -5.16 -33.70
N ILE A 403 -29.44 -4.87 -34.03
CA ILE A 403 -29.89 -3.50 -34.35
C ILE A 403 -29.69 -2.57 -33.14
N GLN A 404 -30.15 -2.99 -31.96
CA GLN A 404 -30.00 -2.20 -30.73
C GLN A 404 -28.54 -1.98 -30.35
N LEU A 405 -27.70 -3.00 -30.48
CA LEU A 405 -26.26 -2.88 -30.21
C LEU A 405 -25.59 -1.88 -31.15
N ASN A 406 -25.92 -1.92 -32.45
CA ASN A 406 -25.37 -0.96 -33.43
C ASN A 406 -25.81 0.48 -33.14
N GLN A 407 -27.04 0.70 -32.66
CA GLN A 407 -27.50 2.01 -32.20
C GLN A 407 -26.65 2.53 -31.03
N LEU A 408 -26.38 1.69 -30.03
CA LEU A 408 -25.53 2.05 -28.89
C LEU A 408 -24.06 2.31 -29.30
N ILE A 409 -23.51 1.53 -30.23
CA ILE A 409 -22.15 1.75 -30.77
C ILE A 409 -22.06 3.10 -31.48
N ASN A 410 -23.08 3.48 -32.25
CA ASN A 410 -23.11 4.77 -32.92
C ASN A 410 -23.15 5.94 -31.93
N LEU A 411 -23.82 5.79 -30.78
CA LEU A 411 -23.78 6.79 -29.72
C LEU A 411 -22.36 7.00 -29.17
N LEU A 412 -21.54 5.94 -29.08
CA LEU A 412 -20.16 6.05 -28.60
C LEU A 412 -19.27 6.88 -29.55
N LEU A 413 -19.58 6.97 -30.84
CA LEU A 413 -18.87 7.85 -31.76
C LEU A 413 -19.26 9.33 -31.59
N GLY A 414 -20.40 9.60 -30.94
CA GLY A 414 -20.91 10.93 -30.67
C GLY A 414 -20.20 11.68 -29.54
N GLU A 415 -20.68 12.90 -29.30
CA GLU A 415 -20.28 13.70 -28.15
C GLU A 415 -21.09 13.27 -26.92
N LEU A 416 -20.41 12.65 -25.98
CA LEU A 416 -20.95 12.18 -24.71
C LEU A 416 -20.04 12.64 -23.59
N SER A 417 -20.61 12.88 -22.42
CA SER A 417 -19.83 13.07 -21.20
C SER A 417 -19.00 11.81 -20.89
N ASP A 418 -17.89 11.94 -20.16
CA ASP A 418 -17.05 10.79 -19.79
C ASP A 418 -17.85 9.72 -19.04
N ASN A 419 -18.79 10.14 -18.18
CA ASN A 419 -19.67 9.24 -17.43
C ASN A 419 -20.69 8.54 -18.32
N ASP A 420 -21.39 9.27 -19.17
CA ASP A 420 -22.35 8.68 -20.10
C ASP A 420 -21.67 7.70 -21.06
N ARG A 421 -20.48 8.04 -21.54
CA ARG A 421 -19.66 7.16 -22.36
C ARG A 421 -19.30 5.88 -21.63
N GLN A 422 -18.80 5.98 -20.39
CA GLN A 422 -18.47 4.81 -19.57
C GLN A 422 -19.71 3.91 -19.35
N LYS A 423 -20.88 4.50 -19.16
CA LYS A 423 -22.15 3.78 -19.00
C LYS A 423 -22.55 3.03 -20.27
N ILE A 424 -22.53 3.68 -21.44
CA ILE A 424 -22.84 3.04 -22.72
C ILE A 424 -21.80 1.95 -23.04
N THR A 425 -20.50 2.21 -22.88
CA THR A 425 -19.44 1.21 -23.08
C THR A 425 -19.66 -0.02 -22.19
N THR A 426 -20.08 0.20 -20.96
CA THR A 426 -20.38 -0.87 -20.00
C THR A 426 -21.57 -1.72 -20.42
N ILE A 427 -22.67 -1.08 -20.86
CA ILE A 427 -23.86 -1.79 -21.37
C ILE A 427 -23.50 -2.56 -22.65
N CYS A 428 -22.80 -1.94 -23.61
CA CYS A 428 -22.34 -2.60 -24.83
C CYS A 428 -21.49 -3.84 -24.54
N THR A 429 -20.61 -3.79 -23.55
CA THR A 429 -19.75 -4.92 -23.17
C THR A 429 -20.58 -6.13 -22.74
N VAL A 430 -21.64 -5.92 -21.96
CA VAL A 430 -22.54 -6.99 -21.50
C VAL A 430 -23.47 -7.45 -22.62
N ASP A 431 -23.98 -6.52 -23.44
CA ASP A 431 -24.86 -6.82 -24.57
C ASP A 431 -24.20 -7.70 -25.62
N VAL A 432 -22.90 -7.50 -25.89
CA VAL A 432 -22.16 -8.37 -26.83
C VAL A 432 -22.15 -9.80 -26.31
N HIS A 433 -21.91 -10.01 -25.02
CA HIS A 433 -22.02 -11.34 -24.41
C HIS A 433 -23.43 -11.91 -24.55
N SER A 434 -24.47 -11.12 -24.22
CA SER A 434 -25.87 -11.51 -24.36
C SER A 434 -26.24 -11.94 -25.78
N ARG A 435 -25.77 -11.19 -26.80
CA ARG A 435 -25.92 -11.52 -28.22
C ARG A 435 -25.23 -12.84 -28.57
N ASP A 436 -24.00 -13.02 -28.12
CA ASP A 436 -23.19 -14.21 -28.43
C ASP A 436 -23.74 -15.47 -27.75
N VAL A 437 -24.33 -15.33 -26.56
CA VAL A 437 -25.08 -16.41 -25.90
C VAL A 437 -26.27 -16.84 -26.76
N VAL A 438 -27.10 -15.89 -27.23
CA VAL A 438 -28.25 -16.22 -28.09
C VAL A 438 -27.78 -16.85 -29.40
N ALA A 439 -26.69 -16.35 -30.01
CA ALA A 439 -26.08 -16.95 -31.18
C ALA A 439 -25.67 -18.41 -30.95
N LYS A 440 -25.07 -18.70 -29.79
CA LYS A 440 -24.70 -20.07 -29.38
C LYS A 440 -25.93 -20.94 -29.15
N LEU A 441 -27.00 -20.44 -28.55
CA LEU A 441 -28.24 -21.20 -28.37
C LEU A 441 -28.84 -21.61 -29.73
N ILE A 442 -28.83 -20.71 -30.70
CA ILE A 442 -29.27 -20.98 -32.08
C ILE A 442 -28.37 -22.02 -32.76
N SER A 443 -27.05 -21.86 -32.66
CA SER A 443 -26.11 -22.79 -33.31
C SER A 443 -26.20 -24.21 -32.75
N HIS A 444 -26.46 -24.34 -31.45
CA HIS A 444 -26.66 -25.63 -30.77
C HIS A 444 -28.10 -26.14 -30.85
N ARG A 445 -29.01 -25.42 -31.53
CA ARG A 445 -30.43 -25.77 -31.67
C ARG A 445 -31.11 -26.06 -30.33
N VAL A 446 -30.88 -25.19 -29.35
CA VAL A 446 -31.52 -25.29 -28.03
C VAL A 446 -32.97 -24.86 -28.15
N ASP A 447 -33.89 -25.75 -27.78
CA ASP A 447 -35.35 -25.58 -27.86
C ASP A 447 -36.01 -25.34 -26.50
N ASN A 448 -35.34 -25.67 -25.39
CA ASN A 448 -35.91 -25.62 -24.04
C ASN A 448 -35.14 -24.66 -23.12
N CYS A 449 -35.87 -23.86 -22.35
CA CYS A 449 -35.33 -22.98 -21.30
C CYS A 449 -34.62 -23.72 -20.15
N ARG A 450 -34.87 -25.04 -19.99
CA ARG A 450 -34.20 -25.90 -19.00
C ARG A 450 -32.84 -26.42 -19.47
N ALA A 451 -32.44 -26.14 -20.70
CA ALA A 451 -31.15 -26.58 -21.21
C ALA A 451 -30.00 -25.96 -20.41
N PHE A 452 -28.97 -26.77 -20.13
CA PHE A 452 -27.80 -26.36 -19.36
C PHE A 452 -27.10 -25.14 -19.98
N GLN A 453 -27.06 -25.03 -21.31
CA GLN A 453 -26.46 -23.91 -22.03
C GLN A 453 -27.09 -22.56 -21.64
N TRP A 454 -28.41 -22.53 -21.37
CA TRP A 454 -29.10 -21.34 -20.89
C TRP A 454 -29.04 -21.21 -19.36
N GLN A 455 -29.21 -22.32 -18.63
CA GLN A 455 -29.18 -22.29 -17.16
C GLN A 455 -27.82 -21.91 -16.59
N SER A 456 -26.72 -22.23 -17.29
CA SER A 456 -25.35 -21.90 -16.89
C SER A 456 -25.02 -20.41 -16.94
N GLN A 457 -25.87 -19.59 -17.57
CA GLN A 457 -25.69 -18.14 -17.64
C GLN A 457 -26.12 -17.46 -16.34
N LEU A 458 -25.43 -16.37 -15.99
CA LEU A 458 -25.84 -15.49 -14.89
C LEU A 458 -27.06 -14.67 -15.34
N ARG A 459 -28.24 -14.95 -14.78
CA ARG A 459 -29.50 -14.34 -15.20
C ARG A 459 -30.10 -13.51 -14.08
N HIS A 460 -30.40 -12.25 -14.37
CA HIS A 460 -31.14 -11.38 -13.47
C HIS A 460 -32.64 -11.54 -13.71
N ARG A 461 -33.42 -11.63 -12.64
CA ARG A 461 -34.87 -11.81 -12.66
C ARG A 461 -35.52 -10.83 -11.70
N TRP A 462 -36.43 -10.01 -12.21
CA TRP A 462 -37.32 -9.23 -11.37
C TRP A 462 -38.49 -10.10 -10.91
N ASP A 463 -38.74 -10.14 -9.61
CA ASP A 463 -39.91 -10.79 -9.03
C ASP A 463 -40.97 -9.74 -8.71
N GLU A 464 -42.08 -9.74 -9.44
CA GLU A 464 -43.15 -8.74 -9.28
C GLU A 464 -43.86 -8.83 -7.93
N LYS A 465 -43.95 -10.02 -7.32
CA LYS A 465 -44.64 -10.20 -6.04
C LYS A 465 -43.83 -9.65 -4.88
N LEU A 466 -42.52 -9.90 -4.92
CA LEU A 466 -41.59 -9.43 -3.90
C LEU A 466 -41.07 -8.03 -4.20
N GLU A 467 -41.31 -7.49 -5.41
CA GLU A 467 -40.69 -6.29 -5.96
C GLU A 467 -39.17 -6.27 -5.74
N ASP A 468 -38.50 -7.37 -6.12
CA ASP A 468 -37.09 -7.60 -5.82
C ASP A 468 -36.36 -8.29 -6.96
N CYS A 469 -35.06 -8.04 -7.08
CA CYS A 469 -34.18 -8.64 -8.07
C CYS A 469 -33.48 -9.87 -7.50
N PHE A 470 -33.58 -10.97 -8.23
CA PHE A 470 -32.87 -12.22 -7.97
C PHE A 470 -31.86 -12.49 -9.07
N VAL A 471 -30.75 -13.10 -8.69
CA VAL A 471 -29.70 -13.55 -9.60
C VAL A 471 -29.69 -15.08 -9.59
N ASN A 472 -29.96 -15.67 -10.74
CA ASN A 472 -30.09 -17.11 -10.92
C ASN A 472 -28.96 -17.63 -11.81
N ILE A 473 -28.29 -18.69 -11.38
CA ILE A 473 -27.25 -19.38 -12.17
C ILE A 473 -27.24 -20.85 -11.80
N CYS A 474 -27.45 -21.71 -12.79
CA CYS A 474 -27.81 -23.12 -12.59
C CYS A 474 -28.96 -23.25 -11.57
N ASP A 475 -28.75 -24.02 -10.51
CA ASP A 475 -29.62 -24.24 -9.35
C ASP A 475 -29.44 -23.19 -8.23
N ALA A 476 -28.40 -22.36 -8.29
CA ALA A 476 -28.15 -21.33 -7.29
C ALA A 476 -29.00 -20.08 -7.53
N GLN A 477 -29.58 -19.56 -6.45
CA GLN A 477 -30.34 -18.31 -6.44
C GLN A 477 -29.84 -17.40 -5.33
N PHE A 478 -29.54 -16.15 -5.69
CA PHE A 478 -29.11 -15.10 -4.77
C PHE A 478 -30.05 -13.90 -4.87
N ARG A 479 -30.31 -13.24 -3.74
CA ARG A 479 -30.96 -11.92 -3.75
C ARG A 479 -29.93 -10.87 -4.11
N TYR A 480 -30.30 -9.88 -4.92
CA TYR A 480 -29.42 -8.75 -5.21
C TYR A 480 -29.27 -7.87 -3.95
N ASN A 481 -28.05 -7.48 -3.59
CA ASN A 481 -27.79 -6.80 -2.31
C ASN A 481 -27.94 -5.26 -2.36
N TYR A 482 -28.09 -4.68 -3.55
CA TYR A 482 -28.31 -3.24 -3.77
C TYR A 482 -27.22 -2.32 -3.19
N GLU A 483 -26.00 -2.82 -3.02
CA GLU A 483 -24.87 -1.94 -2.74
C GLU A 483 -24.65 -1.02 -3.95
N TYR A 484 -24.41 0.27 -3.72
CA TYR A 484 -24.12 1.20 -4.82
C TYR A 484 -22.67 1.08 -5.25
N LEU A 485 -22.47 0.59 -6.47
CA LEU A 485 -21.17 0.24 -7.04
C LEU A 485 -20.72 1.20 -8.15
N GLY A 486 -21.45 2.30 -8.35
CA GLY A 486 -21.07 3.37 -9.27
C GLY A 486 -21.13 2.98 -10.75
N ASN A 487 -20.61 3.86 -11.60
CA ASN A 487 -20.53 3.67 -13.04
C ASN A 487 -19.16 3.12 -13.43
N VAL A 488 -18.92 1.89 -13.00
CA VAL A 488 -17.63 1.21 -13.16
C VAL A 488 -17.62 0.31 -14.39
N PRO A 489 -16.49 0.18 -15.10
CA PRO A 489 -16.37 -0.76 -16.20
C PRO A 489 -16.65 -2.20 -15.74
N ARG A 490 -17.30 -2.97 -16.61
CA ARG A 490 -17.49 -4.41 -16.47
C ARG A 490 -16.37 -5.18 -17.16
N LEU A 491 -16.03 -6.34 -16.60
CA LEU A 491 -15.09 -7.25 -17.22
C LEU A 491 -15.70 -7.85 -18.49
N VAL A 492 -14.88 -8.03 -19.52
CA VAL A 492 -15.30 -8.76 -20.72
C VAL A 492 -15.57 -10.21 -20.35
N ILE A 493 -16.79 -10.67 -20.61
CA ILE A 493 -17.22 -12.03 -20.29
C ILE A 493 -16.76 -12.97 -21.42
N THR A 494 -16.04 -14.02 -21.02
CA THR A 494 -15.51 -15.09 -21.87
C THR A 494 -15.98 -16.45 -21.34
N PRO A 495 -15.86 -17.54 -22.12
CA PRO A 495 -16.16 -18.88 -21.62
C PRO A 495 -15.37 -19.27 -20.36
N LEU A 496 -14.17 -18.71 -20.17
CA LEU A 496 -13.37 -18.92 -18.96
C LEU A 496 -13.97 -18.21 -17.75
N THR A 497 -14.44 -16.97 -17.91
CA THR A 497 -15.09 -16.23 -16.83
C THR A 497 -16.46 -16.83 -16.50
N ASP A 498 -17.23 -17.29 -17.48
CA ASP A 498 -18.50 -17.99 -17.25
C ASP A 498 -18.31 -19.23 -16.38
N ARG A 499 -17.30 -20.06 -16.71
CA ARG A 499 -16.95 -21.23 -15.91
C ARG A 499 -16.57 -20.84 -14.49
N CYS A 500 -15.85 -19.73 -14.34
CA CYS A 500 -15.50 -19.19 -13.03
C CYS A 500 -16.74 -18.73 -12.27
N TYR A 501 -17.66 -18.00 -12.91
CA TYR A 501 -18.93 -17.57 -12.31
C TYR A 501 -19.71 -18.76 -11.79
N ILE A 502 -19.93 -19.79 -12.62
CA ILE A 502 -20.59 -21.02 -12.20
C ILE A 502 -19.89 -21.63 -10.99
N THR A 503 -18.56 -21.77 -11.02
CA THR A 503 -17.82 -22.41 -9.93
C THR A 503 -17.94 -21.61 -8.62
N LEU A 504 -17.82 -20.29 -8.68
CA LEU A 504 -17.85 -19.40 -7.52
C LEU A 504 -19.27 -19.24 -6.95
N THR A 505 -20.29 -19.15 -7.78
CA THR A 505 -21.67 -19.11 -7.28
C THR A 505 -22.10 -20.45 -6.71
N GLN A 506 -21.64 -21.56 -7.29
CA GLN A 506 -21.87 -22.89 -6.74
C GLN A 506 -21.13 -23.11 -5.42
N SER A 507 -19.90 -22.58 -5.27
CA SER A 507 -19.20 -22.66 -3.99
C SER A 507 -19.97 -21.91 -2.90
N LEU A 508 -20.47 -20.70 -3.20
CA LEU A 508 -21.31 -19.94 -2.26
C LEU A 508 -22.61 -20.66 -1.92
N HIS A 509 -23.28 -21.27 -2.91
CA HIS A 509 -24.50 -22.04 -2.69
C HIS A 509 -24.26 -23.23 -1.75
N LEU A 510 -23.10 -23.87 -1.84
CA LEU A 510 -22.66 -24.97 -0.98
C LEU A 510 -22.00 -24.49 0.34
N VAL A 511 -21.99 -23.18 0.61
CA VAL A 511 -21.37 -22.58 1.81
C VAL A 511 -19.87 -22.90 1.91
N MET A 512 -19.16 -22.72 0.79
CA MET A 512 -17.71 -22.87 0.66
C MET A 512 -17.10 -21.60 0.07
N GLY A 513 -15.81 -21.38 0.36
CA GLY A 513 -15.04 -20.34 -0.31
C GLY A 513 -14.70 -20.70 -1.76
N GLY A 514 -14.28 -19.71 -2.56
CA GLY A 514 -13.81 -19.94 -3.93
C GLY A 514 -12.30 -19.70 -4.08
N ALA A 515 -11.61 -20.57 -4.83
CA ALA A 515 -10.16 -20.45 -5.06
C ALA A 515 -9.80 -20.40 -6.56
N PRO A 516 -9.96 -19.26 -7.24
CA PRO A 516 -9.39 -19.04 -8.56
C PRO A 516 -7.86 -19.18 -8.56
N ALA A 517 -7.34 -20.10 -9.37
CA ALA A 517 -5.90 -20.38 -9.48
C ALA A 517 -5.45 -20.38 -10.94
N GLY A 518 -4.32 -19.76 -11.23
CA GLY A 518 -3.75 -19.72 -12.58
C GLY A 518 -2.69 -18.63 -12.73
N PRO A 519 -2.04 -18.49 -13.91
CA PRO A 519 -0.96 -17.53 -14.13
C PRO A 519 -1.33 -16.07 -13.83
N ALA A 520 -0.32 -15.22 -13.60
CA ALA A 520 -0.55 -13.79 -13.40
C ALA A 520 -1.18 -13.17 -14.66
N GLY A 521 -2.12 -12.23 -14.48
CA GLY A 521 -2.76 -11.54 -15.60
C GLY A 521 -3.95 -12.26 -16.25
N THR A 522 -4.38 -13.41 -15.73
CA THR A 522 -5.56 -14.15 -16.25
C THR A 522 -6.91 -13.66 -15.73
N GLY A 523 -6.95 -12.54 -15.00
CA GLY A 523 -8.19 -11.89 -14.56
C GLY A 523 -8.80 -12.41 -13.27
N LYS A 524 -8.15 -13.32 -12.51
CA LYS A 524 -8.68 -13.93 -11.27
C LYS A 524 -9.42 -12.97 -10.32
N THR A 525 -8.72 -11.92 -9.87
CA THR A 525 -9.26 -10.94 -8.91
C THR A 525 -10.37 -10.10 -9.53
N GLU A 526 -10.22 -9.73 -10.81
CA GLU A 526 -11.22 -8.95 -11.55
C GLU A 526 -12.50 -9.74 -11.79
N THR A 527 -12.41 -11.06 -12.02
CA THR A 527 -13.57 -11.95 -12.16
C THR A 527 -14.37 -12.02 -10.87
N THR A 528 -13.71 -12.15 -9.71
CA THR A 528 -14.39 -12.12 -8.40
C THR A 528 -15.07 -10.76 -8.15
N LYS A 529 -14.39 -9.65 -8.48
CA LYS A 529 -14.97 -8.30 -8.38
C LYS A 529 -16.17 -8.12 -9.30
N ASP A 530 -16.08 -8.56 -10.54
CA ASP A 530 -17.17 -8.42 -11.51
C ASP A 530 -18.38 -9.29 -11.14
N LEU A 531 -18.15 -10.50 -10.62
CA LEU A 531 -19.22 -11.33 -10.05
C LEU A 531 -19.91 -10.64 -8.87
N GLY A 532 -19.14 -10.06 -7.94
CA GLY A 532 -19.68 -9.27 -6.83
C GLY A 532 -20.54 -8.10 -7.31
N LYS A 533 -20.11 -7.39 -8.36
CA LYS A 533 -20.93 -6.37 -9.04
C LYS A 533 -22.20 -6.93 -9.67
N GLY A 534 -22.13 -8.15 -10.22
CA GLY A 534 -23.28 -8.87 -10.75
C GLY A 534 -24.36 -9.18 -9.72
N ILE A 535 -23.99 -9.38 -8.45
CA ILE A 535 -24.92 -9.66 -7.33
C ILE A 535 -25.20 -8.40 -6.48
N GLY A 536 -24.52 -7.29 -6.74
CA GLY A 536 -24.70 -6.05 -6.00
C GLY A 536 -24.04 -6.06 -4.62
N VAL A 537 -22.91 -6.77 -4.49
CA VAL A 537 -22.14 -6.91 -3.25
C VAL A 537 -20.78 -6.23 -3.41
N MET A 538 -20.35 -5.51 -2.37
CA MET A 538 -19.00 -4.94 -2.30
C MET A 538 -17.95 -6.04 -2.07
N VAL A 539 -16.88 -6.01 -2.88
CA VAL A 539 -15.75 -6.94 -2.77
C VAL A 539 -14.51 -6.19 -2.29
N TYR A 540 -14.08 -6.45 -1.06
CA TYR A 540 -12.80 -5.98 -0.53
C TYR A 540 -11.67 -6.85 -1.06
N VAL A 541 -10.66 -6.23 -1.66
CA VAL A 541 -9.47 -6.94 -2.16
C VAL A 541 -8.30 -6.65 -1.22
N PHE A 542 -7.75 -7.70 -0.62
CA PHE A 542 -6.59 -7.62 0.27
C PHE A 542 -5.40 -8.24 -0.43
N ASN A 543 -4.33 -7.47 -0.63
CA ASN A 543 -3.08 -8.00 -1.16
C ASN A 543 -2.30 -8.69 -0.02
N CYS A 544 -2.14 -10.00 -0.10
CA CYS A 544 -1.48 -10.78 0.95
C CYS A 544 0.05 -10.66 0.84
N SER A 545 0.68 -10.43 1.98
CA SER A 545 2.13 -10.40 2.14
C SER A 545 2.56 -11.44 3.17
N GLU A 546 3.85 -11.75 3.18
CA GLU A 546 4.46 -12.64 4.20
C GLU A 546 4.31 -12.09 5.62
N GLN A 547 4.12 -10.77 5.78
CA GLN A 547 3.94 -10.09 7.07
C GLN A 547 2.51 -10.17 7.62
N MET A 548 1.56 -10.74 6.88
CA MET A 548 0.15 -10.79 7.28
C MET A 548 -0.07 -11.80 8.42
N ASP A 549 -0.50 -11.33 9.58
CA ASP A 549 -0.71 -12.15 10.79
C ASP A 549 -2.15 -12.67 10.93
N TYR A 550 -2.34 -13.75 11.70
CA TYR A 550 -3.63 -14.37 11.97
C TYR A 550 -4.61 -13.42 12.68
N LYS A 551 -4.11 -12.45 13.47
CA LYS A 551 -4.95 -11.43 14.12
C LYS A 551 -5.52 -10.44 13.12
N SER A 552 -4.70 -9.99 12.16
CA SER A 552 -5.13 -9.11 11.08
C SER A 552 -6.17 -9.80 10.20
N CYS A 553 -5.93 -11.07 9.82
CA CYS A 553 -6.92 -11.90 9.14
C CYS A 553 -8.22 -12.04 9.95
N GLY A 554 -8.11 -12.30 11.26
CA GLY A 554 -9.26 -12.39 12.16
C GLY A 554 -10.13 -11.15 12.16
N ASN A 555 -9.53 -9.96 12.27
CA ASN A 555 -10.26 -8.68 12.20
C ASN A 555 -10.94 -8.46 10.85
N ILE A 556 -10.29 -8.83 9.74
CA ILE A 556 -10.90 -8.79 8.41
C ILE A 556 -12.12 -9.72 8.35
N TYR A 557 -12.00 -10.96 8.83
CA TYR A 557 -13.12 -11.90 8.85
C TYR A 557 -14.25 -11.47 9.77
N LYS A 558 -13.97 -10.83 10.92
CA LYS A 558 -15.00 -10.18 11.76
C LYS A 558 -15.77 -9.11 10.99
N GLY A 559 -15.04 -8.25 10.26
CA GLY A 559 -15.64 -7.21 9.41
C GLY A 559 -16.49 -7.79 8.29
N LEU A 560 -15.98 -8.78 7.56
CA LEU A 560 -16.68 -9.43 6.43
C LEU A 560 -17.94 -10.16 6.90
N SER A 561 -17.85 -10.92 8.00
CA SER A 561 -18.98 -11.72 8.52
C SER A 561 -20.15 -10.84 8.97
N GLN A 562 -19.87 -9.71 9.61
CA GLN A 562 -20.89 -8.79 10.12
C GLN A 562 -21.44 -7.84 9.05
N THR A 563 -20.64 -7.48 8.03
CA THR A 563 -21.12 -6.67 6.90
C THR A 563 -21.87 -7.48 5.84
N GLY A 564 -21.57 -8.78 5.72
CA GLY A 564 -22.04 -9.60 4.62
C GLY A 564 -21.38 -9.26 3.28
N ALA A 565 -20.25 -8.56 3.31
CA ALA A 565 -19.45 -8.23 2.14
C ALA A 565 -18.55 -9.41 1.72
N TRP A 566 -17.95 -9.31 0.55
CA TRP A 566 -17.02 -10.33 0.05
C TRP A 566 -15.58 -9.91 0.27
N GLY A 567 -14.73 -10.86 0.63
CA GLY A 567 -13.29 -10.68 0.74
C GLY A 567 -12.57 -11.49 -0.33
N CYS A 568 -11.72 -10.84 -1.12
CA CYS A 568 -10.82 -11.48 -2.07
C CYS A 568 -9.37 -11.28 -1.62
N PHE A 569 -8.73 -12.36 -1.19
CA PHE A 569 -7.36 -12.37 -0.72
C PHE A 569 -6.44 -12.68 -1.91
N ASP A 570 -5.79 -11.64 -2.42
CA ASP A 570 -4.94 -11.72 -3.59
C ASP A 570 -3.54 -12.21 -3.21
N GLU A 571 -2.97 -13.10 -4.02
CA GLU A 571 -1.68 -13.76 -3.74
C GLU A 571 -1.63 -14.43 -2.35
N PHE A 572 -2.73 -15.07 -1.97
CA PHE A 572 -2.94 -15.65 -0.64
C PHE A 572 -1.85 -16.66 -0.23
N ASN A 573 -1.23 -17.32 -1.20
CA ASN A 573 -0.12 -18.24 -0.99
C ASN A 573 1.24 -17.57 -0.67
N ARG A 574 1.27 -16.26 -0.44
CA ARG A 574 2.42 -15.56 0.17
C ARG A 574 2.41 -15.58 1.70
N ILE A 575 1.28 -15.92 2.33
CA ILE A 575 1.20 -16.02 3.78
C ILE A 575 1.96 -17.28 4.23
N SER A 576 2.66 -17.19 5.37
CA SER A 576 3.37 -18.34 5.93
C SER A 576 2.42 -19.50 6.26
N ALA A 577 2.90 -20.74 6.11
CA ALA A 577 2.09 -21.94 6.34
C ALA A 577 1.55 -22.03 7.78
N GLU A 578 2.31 -21.54 8.76
CA GLU A 578 1.90 -21.50 10.18
C GLU A 578 0.66 -20.62 10.39
N VAL A 579 0.67 -19.42 9.81
CA VAL A 579 -0.48 -18.49 9.89
C VAL A 579 -1.68 -19.05 9.12
N LEU A 580 -1.46 -19.64 7.94
CA LEU A 580 -2.52 -20.25 7.14
C LEU A 580 -3.26 -21.37 7.89
N SER A 581 -2.56 -22.13 8.73
CA SER A 581 -3.18 -23.18 9.56
C SER A 581 -4.18 -22.60 10.57
N VAL A 582 -3.85 -21.48 11.22
CA VAL A 582 -4.75 -20.77 12.14
C VAL A 582 -5.91 -20.12 11.39
N VAL A 583 -5.63 -19.53 10.21
CA VAL A 583 -6.64 -18.94 9.33
C VAL A 583 -7.68 -19.98 8.88
N ALA A 584 -7.28 -21.24 8.65
CA ALA A 584 -8.21 -22.31 8.32
C ALA A 584 -9.29 -22.50 9.39
N VAL A 585 -8.92 -22.41 10.68
CA VAL A 585 -9.88 -22.50 11.80
C VAL A 585 -10.83 -21.29 11.81
N GLN A 586 -10.31 -20.10 11.53
CA GLN A 586 -11.12 -18.88 11.43
C GLN A 586 -12.16 -18.99 10.30
N VAL A 587 -11.72 -19.32 9.08
CA VAL A 587 -12.63 -19.48 7.93
C VAL A 587 -13.67 -20.54 8.20
N LYS A 588 -13.25 -21.70 8.73
CA LYS A 588 -14.17 -22.80 9.07
C LYS A 588 -15.23 -22.37 10.07
N SER A 589 -14.86 -21.62 11.11
CA SER A 589 -15.81 -21.11 12.13
C SER A 589 -16.92 -20.27 11.50
N VAL A 590 -16.59 -19.42 10.52
CA VAL A 590 -17.58 -18.60 9.80
C VAL A 590 -18.46 -19.47 8.91
N LEU A 591 -17.87 -20.36 8.11
CA LEU A 591 -18.62 -21.24 7.20
C LEU A 591 -19.57 -22.19 7.95
N ASP A 592 -19.13 -22.76 9.06
CA ASP A 592 -19.96 -23.63 9.92
C ASP A 592 -21.11 -22.83 10.54
N ALA A 593 -20.91 -21.56 10.89
CA ALA A 593 -21.99 -20.70 11.39
C ALA A 593 -23.05 -20.41 10.32
N ILE A 594 -22.64 -20.19 9.07
CA ILE A 594 -23.56 -20.00 7.93
C ILE A 594 -24.32 -21.31 7.65
N LYS A 595 -23.61 -22.45 7.62
CA LYS A 595 -24.21 -23.77 7.36
C LYS A 595 -25.27 -24.14 8.40
N ASN A 596 -25.03 -23.77 9.67
CA ASN A 596 -25.98 -23.92 10.77
C ASN A 596 -27.04 -22.81 10.86
N LYS A 597 -27.07 -21.88 9.89
CA LYS A 597 -28.02 -20.75 9.81
C LYS A 597 -28.09 -19.90 11.08
N LYS A 598 -26.94 -19.69 11.75
CA LYS A 598 -26.87 -18.86 12.95
C LYS A 598 -26.93 -17.37 12.60
N SER A 599 -27.60 -16.57 13.42
CA SER A 599 -27.60 -15.10 13.31
C SER A 599 -26.47 -14.44 14.10
N LYS A 600 -25.99 -15.13 15.15
CA LYS A 600 -24.83 -14.75 15.96
C LYS A 600 -24.00 -15.99 16.26
N PHE A 601 -22.68 -15.84 16.34
CA PHE A 601 -21.77 -16.95 16.66
C PHE A 601 -20.54 -16.45 17.41
N SER A 602 -19.88 -17.37 18.12
CA SER A 602 -18.61 -17.08 18.79
C SER A 602 -17.46 -17.21 17.79
N PHE A 603 -16.75 -16.12 17.55
CA PHE A 603 -15.56 -16.03 16.71
C PHE A 603 -14.39 -15.55 17.56
N GLN A 604 -13.38 -16.40 17.72
CA GLN A 604 -12.19 -16.12 18.57
C GLN A 604 -12.52 -15.71 20.01
N GLY A 605 -13.61 -16.23 20.59
CA GLY A 605 -14.05 -15.94 21.96
C GLY A 605 -15.03 -14.78 22.08
N GLU A 606 -15.32 -14.05 21.00
CA GLU A 606 -16.28 -12.94 20.97
C GLU A 606 -17.56 -13.32 20.23
N ILE A 607 -18.72 -12.90 20.74
CA ILE A 607 -20.01 -13.14 20.07
C ILE A 607 -20.25 -12.01 19.06
N ILE A 608 -20.23 -12.35 17.77
CA ILE A 608 -20.46 -11.41 16.68
C ILE A 608 -21.74 -11.75 15.90
N SER A 609 -22.29 -10.74 15.21
CA SER A 609 -23.40 -10.94 14.27
C SER A 609 -22.93 -11.59 12.97
N LEU A 610 -23.83 -12.28 12.26
CA LEU A 610 -23.53 -12.91 10.99
C LEU A 610 -24.56 -12.53 9.93
N VAL A 611 -24.07 -12.00 8.81
CA VAL A 611 -24.87 -11.79 7.59
C VAL A 611 -24.49 -12.88 6.59
N PRO A 612 -25.44 -13.75 6.18
CA PRO A 612 -25.13 -14.96 5.42
C PRO A 612 -24.66 -14.70 3.99
N THR A 613 -24.68 -13.45 3.51
CA THR A 613 -24.18 -13.08 2.18
C THR A 613 -22.65 -12.97 2.11
N VAL A 614 -21.94 -13.15 3.23
CA VAL A 614 -20.48 -13.14 3.29
C VAL A 614 -19.88 -14.19 2.34
N GLY A 615 -18.86 -13.78 1.59
CA GLY A 615 -18.14 -14.62 0.64
C GLY A 615 -16.64 -14.48 0.83
N MET A 616 -15.92 -15.60 0.84
CA MET A 616 -14.47 -15.62 0.99
C MET A 616 -13.83 -16.23 -0.25
N PHE A 617 -12.95 -15.47 -0.88
CA PHE A 617 -12.27 -15.86 -2.12
C PHE A 617 -10.77 -15.71 -1.96
N ILE A 618 -10.01 -16.67 -2.45
CA ILE A 618 -8.55 -16.63 -2.47
C ILE A 618 -8.05 -16.72 -3.90
N THR A 619 -7.05 -15.93 -4.27
CA THR A 619 -6.39 -16.09 -5.57
C THR A 619 -4.99 -16.64 -5.36
N MET A 620 -4.59 -17.50 -6.29
CA MET A 620 -3.27 -18.11 -6.29
C MET A 620 -2.67 -18.02 -7.68
N ASN A 621 -1.35 -17.77 -7.77
CA ASN A 621 -0.61 -18.15 -8.97
C ASN A 621 0.39 -19.27 -8.60
N PRO A 622 0.10 -20.52 -8.98
CA PRO A 622 1.02 -21.64 -8.80
C PRO A 622 2.34 -21.43 -9.55
N GLY A 623 3.44 -22.01 -9.05
CA GLY A 623 4.72 -22.10 -9.77
C GLY A 623 5.63 -20.86 -9.78
N TYR A 624 5.28 -19.79 -9.06
CA TYR A 624 6.18 -18.65 -8.85
C TYR A 624 7.01 -18.84 -7.57
N ALA A 625 8.26 -18.38 -7.60
CA ALA A 625 9.16 -18.38 -6.45
C ALA A 625 8.57 -17.60 -5.25
N GLY A 626 8.84 -18.08 -4.03
CA GLY A 626 8.37 -17.44 -2.78
C GLY A 626 6.88 -17.65 -2.48
N ARG A 627 6.28 -18.76 -2.93
CA ARG A 627 4.87 -19.08 -2.67
C ARG A 627 4.73 -20.44 -1.98
N ALA A 628 4.01 -20.46 -0.87
CA ALA A 628 3.74 -21.65 -0.07
C ALA A 628 2.63 -22.51 -0.71
N GLU A 629 2.66 -23.81 -0.45
CA GLU A 629 1.50 -24.65 -0.71
C GLU A 629 0.43 -24.43 0.35
N LEU A 630 -0.84 -24.49 -0.05
CA LEU A 630 -1.93 -24.38 0.91
C LEU A 630 -1.99 -25.64 1.79
N PRO A 631 -2.18 -25.50 3.11
CA PRO A 631 -2.48 -26.62 4.00
C PRO A 631 -3.72 -27.41 3.56
N GLU A 632 -3.73 -28.74 3.74
CA GLU A 632 -4.83 -29.61 3.33
C GLU A 632 -6.17 -29.25 3.99
N ASN A 633 -6.14 -28.92 5.29
CA ASN A 633 -7.34 -28.47 6.01
C ASN A 633 -7.98 -27.22 5.37
N LEU A 634 -7.16 -26.31 4.83
CA LEU A 634 -7.62 -25.10 4.16
C LEU A 634 -8.14 -25.40 2.76
N LYS A 635 -7.46 -26.28 2.00
CA LYS A 635 -7.93 -26.71 0.66
C LYS A 635 -9.37 -27.23 0.68
N THR A 636 -9.77 -27.94 1.73
CA THR A 636 -11.15 -28.47 1.85
C THR A 636 -12.22 -27.39 2.02
N LEU A 637 -11.87 -26.18 2.46
CA LEU A 637 -12.81 -25.08 2.68
C LEU A 637 -13.09 -24.26 1.41
N PHE A 638 -12.24 -24.41 0.39
CA PHE A 638 -12.32 -23.64 -0.85
C PHE A 638 -12.48 -24.54 -2.08
N ARG A 639 -13.38 -24.16 -2.99
CA ARG A 639 -13.53 -24.84 -4.28
C ARG A 639 -12.53 -24.27 -5.29
N PRO A 640 -11.60 -25.08 -5.85
CA PRO A 640 -10.62 -24.59 -6.81
C PRO A 640 -11.26 -24.29 -8.18
N CYS A 641 -10.78 -23.26 -8.86
CA CYS A 641 -11.16 -22.91 -10.22
C CYS A 641 -9.92 -22.57 -11.05
N ALA A 642 -9.63 -23.36 -12.09
CA ALA A 642 -8.45 -23.14 -12.93
C ALA A 642 -8.69 -22.05 -14.00
N MET A 643 -7.91 -20.97 -13.93
CA MET A 643 -7.92 -19.83 -14.86
C MET A 643 -6.61 -19.73 -15.63
N VAL A 644 -6.44 -20.59 -16.65
CA VAL A 644 -5.14 -20.81 -17.32
C VAL A 644 -4.90 -19.85 -18.49
N VAL A 645 -5.73 -19.87 -19.55
CA VAL A 645 -5.54 -19.02 -20.73
C VAL A 645 -6.88 -18.35 -21.09
N PRO A 646 -6.96 -17.01 -21.03
CA PRO A 646 -8.14 -16.28 -21.49
C PRO A 646 -8.18 -16.22 -23.02
N ASP A 647 -9.39 -16.07 -23.57
CA ASP A 647 -9.60 -15.89 -25.01
C ASP A 647 -9.29 -14.44 -25.40
N TYR A 648 -8.09 -14.19 -25.91
CA TYR A 648 -7.67 -12.84 -26.29
C TYR A 648 -8.48 -12.30 -27.48
N GLU A 649 -9.03 -13.15 -28.35
CA GLU A 649 -9.68 -12.72 -29.60
C GLU A 649 -11.01 -12.08 -29.28
N LEU A 650 -11.80 -12.79 -28.49
CA LEU A 650 -13.07 -12.30 -27.99
C LEU A 650 -12.89 -11.04 -27.14
N ILE A 651 -11.85 -10.98 -26.31
CA ILE A 651 -11.57 -9.78 -25.50
C ILE A 651 -11.23 -8.59 -26.39
N CYS A 652 -10.40 -8.79 -27.42
CA CYS A 652 -10.02 -7.73 -28.35
C CYS A 652 -11.24 -7.20 -29.13
N GLU A 653 -12.08 -8.10 -29.65
CA GLU A 653 -13.33 -7.74 -30.35
C GLU A 653 -14.23 -6.88 -29.46
N ILE A 654 -14.55 -7.35 -28.25
CA ILE A 654 -15.50 -6.66 -27.36
C ILE A 654 -14.96 -5.30 -26.93
N MET A 655 -13.65 -5.20 -26.68
CA MET A 655 -13.02 -3.94 -26.33
C MET A 655 -13.02 -2.94 -27.51
N LEU A 656 -12.81 -3.40 -28.74
CA LEU A 656 -12.92 -2.56 -29.93
C LEU A 656 -14.35 -2.04 -30.11
N ILE A 657 -15.36 -2.89 -29.91
CA ILE A 657 -16.78 -2.49 -29.93
C ILE A 657 -17.05 -1.40 -28.87
N GLY A 658 -16.53 -1.58 -27.66
CA GLY A 658 -16.64 -0.61 -26.57
C GLY A 658 -15.96 0.74 -26.83
N GLU A 659 -15.04 0.79 -27.79
CA GLU A 659 -14.35 2.00 -28.25
C GLU A 659 -15.01 2.64 -29.49
N GLY A 660 -16.05 2.02 -30.05
CA GLY A 660 -16.84 2.52 -31.19
C GLY A 660 -16.53 1.89 -32.54
N PHE A 661 -15.81 0.76 -32.58
CA PHE A 661 -15.50 0.06 -33.83
C PHE A 661 -16.66 -0.87 -34.25
N GLN A 662 -17.07 -0.80 -35.50
CA GLN A 662 -18.11 -1.67 -36.07
C GLN A 662 -17.52 -2.96 -36.68
N GLU A 663 -16.33 -2.89 -37.29
CA GLU A 663 -15.65 -4.05 -37.91
C GLU A 663 -14.73 -4.79 -36.91
N ALA A 664 -15.04 -4.71 -35.63
CA ALA A 664 -14.22 -5.16 -34.52
C ALA A 664 -13.78 -6.63 -34.61
N ARG A 665 -14.61 -7.52 -35.16
CA ARG A 665 -14.31 -8.96 -35.26
C ARG A 665 -13.12 -9.25 -36.19
N VAL A 666 -13.12 -8.65 -37.38
CA VAL A 666 -12.03 -8.84 -38.36
C VAL A 666 -10.76 -8.17 -37.87
N LEU A 667 -10.90 -6.96 -37.32
CA LEU A 667 -9.80 -6.17 -36.78
C LEU A 667 -9.15 -6.81 -35.56
N GLY A 668 -9.94 -7.41 -34.66
CA GLY A 668 -9.47 -8.13 -33.49
C GLY A 668 -8.62 -9.35 -33.86
N LYS A 669 -9.06 -10.11 -34.89
CA LYS A 669 -8.28 -11.22 -35.43
C LYS A 669 -6.93 -10.77 -36.01
N LYS A 670 -6.93 -9.72 -36.84
CA LYS A 670 -5.68 -9.13 -37.39
C LYS A 670 -4.73 -8.68 -36.27
N PHE A 671 -5.27 -8.01 -35.25
CA PHE A 671 -4.51 -7.55 -34.09
C PHE A 671 -3.77 -8.70 -33.40
N LEU A 672 -4.47 -9.81 -33.15
CA LEU A 672 -3.87 -10.95 -32.47
C LEU A 672 -2.91 -11.73 -33.34
N THR A 673 -3.21 -11.88 -34.63
CA THR A 673 -2.27 -12.48 -35.57
C THR A 673 -0.95 -11.70 -35.55
N LEU A 674 -0.99 -10.36 -35.57
CA LEU A 674 0.22 -9.54 -35.42
C LEU A 674 0.97 -9.84 -34.12
N TYR A 675 0.29 -9.86 -32.98
CA TYR A 675 0.93 -10.08 -31.67
C TYR A 675 1.49 -11.50 -31.51
N SER A 676 0.80 -12.51 -32.07
CA SER A 676 1.30 -13.89 -32.10
C SER A 676 2.55 -14.00 -32.96
N LEU A 677 2.53 -13.41 -34.17
CA LEU A 677 3.68 -13.38 -35.06
C LEU A 677 4.86 -12.60 -34.45
N CYS A 678 4.59 -11.47 -33.80
CA CYS A 678 5.63 -10.72 -33.09
C CYS A 678 6.27 -11.55 -31.97
N LYS A 679 5.49 -12.35 -31.25
CA LYS A 679 6.00 -13.22 -30.19
C LYS A 679 6.87 -14.36 -30.74
N GLU A 680 6.57 -14.87 -31.93
CA GLU A 680 7.27 -16.00 -32.56
C GLU A 680 8.50 -15.57 -33.37
N LEU A 681 8.43 -14.42 -34.05
CA LEU A 681 9.42 -13.99 -35.04
C LEU A 681 10.42 -12.95 -34.53
N LEU A 682 10.05 -12.13 -33.55
CA LEU A 682 10.98 -11.15 -32.97
C LEU A 682 11.94 -11.82 -32.00
N SER A 683 13.07 -11.15 -31.75
CA SER A 683 14.04 -11.63 -30.78
C SER A 683 13.42 -11.76 -29.37
N LYS A 684 13.89 -12.75 -28.59
CA LYS A 684 13.42 -12.95 -27.21
C LYS A 684 14.04 -11.89 -26.30
N GLN A 685 13.23 -10.90 -25.93
CA GLN A 685 13.61 -9.84 -24.99
C GLN A 685 12.76 -9.90 -23.72
N ASP A 686 13.34 -9.69 -22.55
CA ASP A 686 12.63 -9.74 -21.26
C ASP A 686 11.55 -8.64 -21.12
N HIS A 687 11.71 -7.53 -21.85
CA HIS A 687 10.80 -6.39 -21.81
C HIS A 687 9.67 -6.45 -22.84
N TYR A 688 9.67 -7.45 -23.74
CA TYR A 688 8.58 -7.65 -24.69
C TYR A 688 7.36 -8.24 -23.98
N ASP A 689 6.30 -7.44 -23.89
CA ASP A 689 5.02 -7.82 -23.31
C ASP A 689 3.92 -7.84 -24.40
N TRP A 690 3.54 -9.04 -24.81
CA TRP A 690 2.42 -9.30 -25.72
C TRP A 690 1.16 -9.76 -24.98
N GLY A 691 1.12 -9.60 -23.65
CA GLY A 691 -0.01 -10.00 -22.81
C GLY A 691 -1.17 -9.01 -22.80
N LEU A 692 -2.25 -9.38 -22.11
CA LEU A 692 -3.52 -8.65 -22.13
C LEU A 692 -3.41 -7.17 -21.69
N ARG A 693 -2.50 -6.85 -20.77
CA ARG A 693 -2.27 -5.46 -20.32
C ARG A 693 -1.73 -4.57 -21.45
N ALA A 694 -0.82 -5.10 -22.28
CA ALA A 694 -0.33 -4.42 -23.46
C ALA A 694 -1.44 -4.22 -24.49
N ILE A 695 -2.20 -5.28 -24.78
CA ILE A 695 -3.35 -5.25 -25.70
C ILE A 695 -4.34 -4.16 -25.31
N LYS A 696 -4.82 -4.17 -24.06
CA LYS A 696 -5.77 -3.18 -23.53
C LYS A 696 -5.29 -1.73 -23.73
N SER A 697 -4.00 -1.48 -23.55
CA SER A 697 -3.45 -0.12 -23.70
C SER A 697 -3.53 0.36 -25.14
N VAL A 698 -3.28 -0.53 -26.12
CA VAL A 698 -3.34 -0.18 -27.54
C VAL A 698 -4.79 0.10 -27.96
N LEU A 699 -5.73 -0.73 -27.51
CA LEU A 699 -7.14 -0.61 -27.88
C LEU A 699 -7.76 0.72 -27.39
N VAL A 700 -7.42 1.14 -26.17
CA VAL A 700 -7.85 2.45 -25.64
C VAL A 700 -7.28 3.62 -26.46
N VAL A 701 -6.03 3.50 -26.93
CA VAL A 701 -5.42 4.50 -27.82
C VAL A 701 -6.11 4.50 -29.18
N ALA A 702 -6.39 3.31 -29.75
CA ALA A 702 -7.10 3.17 -31.01
C ALA A 702 -8.49 3.83 -30.96
N GLY A 703 -9.23 3.65 -29.86
CA GLY A 703 -10.50 4.33 -29.62
C GLY A 703 -10.40 5.85 -29.57
N LYS A 704 -9.40 6.39 -28.85
CA LYS A 704 -9.14 7.85 -28.84
C LYS A 704 -8.82 8.38 -30.25
N LEU A 705 -8.04 7.63 -31.03
CA LEU A 705 -7.72 8.01 -32.41
C LEU A 705 -8.96 7.96 -33.32
N LYS A 706 -9.82 6.93 -33.19
CA LYS A 706 -11.07 6.79 -33.95
C LYS A 706 -12.03 7.94 -33.66
N ARG A 707 -12.13 8.37 -32.41
CA ARG A 707 -12.96 9.54 -32.03
C ARG A 707 -12.41 10.86 -32.55
N GLY A 708 -11.08 11.00 -32.55
CA GLY A 708 -10.41 12.19 -33.10
C GLY A 708 -10.48 12.29 -34.62
N ASP A 709 -10.77 11.19 -35.32
CA ASP A 709 -10.88 11.12 -36.78
C ASP A 709 -11.99 10.14 -37.19
N ARG A 710 -13.25 10.59 -37.03
CA ARG A 710 -14.44 9.72 -37.15
C ARG A 710 -14.59 9.10 -38.54
N MET A 711 -14.25 9.88 -39.59
CA MET A 711 -14.44 9.50 -40.99
C MET A 711 -13.35 8.56 -41.50
N ARG A 712 -12.20 8.46 -40.83
CA ARG A 712 -11.13 7.56 -41.27
C ARG A 712 -11.55 6.09 -41.13
N PRO A 713 -11.24 5.24 -42.14
CA PRO A 713 -11.43 3.79 -42.05
C PRO A 713 -10.83 3.17 -40.78
N GLU A 714 -11.54 2.21 -40.19
CA GLU A 714 -11.19 1.63 -38.89
C GLU A 714 -9.87 0.85 -38.92
N ASP A 715 -9.58 0.17 -40.02
CA ASP A 715 -8.34 -0.55 -40.27
C ASP A 715 -7.10 0.36 -40.25
N GLN A 716 -7.19 1.55 -40.87
CA GLN A 716 -6.12 2.56 -40.86
C GLN A 716 -5.87 3.10 -39.46
N VAL A 717 -6.94 3.34 -38.69
CA VAL A 717 -6.83 3.82 -37.31
C VAL A 717 -6.16 2.77 -36.44
N LEU A 718 -6.56 1.50 -36.57
CA LEU A 718 -5.99 0.41 -35.79
C LEU A 718 -4.52 0.15 -36.14
N MET A 719 -4.19 0.11 -37.44
CA MET A 719 -2.81 -0.06 -37.90
C MET A 719 -1.90 1.03 -37.31
N ARG A 720 -2.36 2.28 -37.35
CA ARG A 720 -1.62 3.40 -36.81
C ARG A 720 -1.42 3.29 -35.31
N ALA A 721 -2.45 2.92 -34.56
CA ALA A 721 -2.35 2.70 -33.11
C ALA A 721 -1.33 1.60 -32.79
N LEU A 722 -1.39 0.48 -33.52
CA LEU A 722 -0.48 -0.66 -33.40
C LEU A 722 0.98 -0.28 -33.65
N ARG A 723 1.24 0.45 -34.74
CA ARG A 723 2.58 0.89 -35.13
C ARG A 723 3.14 1.88 -34.11
N ASP A 724 2.42 2.99 -33.87
CA ASP A 724 2.92 4.12 -33.10
C ASP A 724 3.13 3.74 -31.61
N PHE A 725 2.29 2.84 -31.06
CA PHE A 725 2.40 2.42 -29.66
C PHE A 725 3.48 1.36 -29.39
N ASN A 726 3.77 0.49 -30.36
CA ASN A 726 4.76 -0.59 -30.17
C ASN A 726 6.16 -0.21 -30.64
N MET A 727 6.29 0.70 -31.61
CA MET A 727 7.60 1.17 -32.10
C MET A 727 8.56 1.66 -30.99
N PRO A 728 8.13 2.37 -29.91
CA PRO A 728 9.03 2.79 -28.84
C PRO A 728 9.63 1.62 -28.02
N LYS A 729 9.02 0.43 -28.08
CA LYS A 729 9.37 -0.74 -27.27
C LYS A 729 10.24 -1.75 -28.01
N ILE A 730 10.19 -1.73 -29.34
CA ILE A 730 10.87 -2.69 -30.21
C ILE A 730 12.32 -2.23 -30.39
N ILE A 731 13.27 -3.16 -30.28
CA ILE A 731 14.69 -2.86 -30.51
C ILE A 731 14.93 -2.56 -32.00
N THR A 732 16.00 -1.83 -32.29
CA THR A 732 16.31 -1.37 -33.66
C THR A 732 16.40 -2.53 -34.67
N ASP A 733 16.99 -3.67 -34.28
CA ASP A 733 17.19 -4.83 -35.15
C ASP A 733 15.87 -5.54 -35.51
N ASP A 734 14.89 -5.51 -34.61
CA ASP A 734 13.57 -6.13 -34.79
C ASP A 734 12.58 -5.20 -35.52
N LEU A 735 12.90 -3.90 -35.63
CA LEU A 735 12.01 -2.89 -36.20
C LEU A 735 11.64 -3.15 -37.67
N PRO A 736 12.58 -3.54 -38.57
CA PRO A 736 12.25 -3.88 -39.95
C PRO A 736 11.30 -5.07 -40.05
N ILE A 737 11.49 -6.10 -39.22
CA ILE A 737 10.63 -7.29 -39.18
C ILE A 737 9.23 -6.88 -38.74
N PHE A 738 9.11 -6.08 -37.68
CA PHE A 738 7.81 -5.59 -37.20
C PHE A 738 7.06 -4.76 -38.25
N LEU A 739 7.75 -3.86 -38.96
CA LEU A 739 7.15 -3.07 -40.02
C LEU A 739 6.72 -3.94 -41.22
N GLY A 740 7.50 -4.97 -41.55
CA GLY A 740 7.12 -5.98 -42.55
C GLY A 740 5.83 -6.70 -42.18
N LEU A 741 5.71 -7.18 -40.94
CA LEU A 741 4.50 -7.84 -40.44
C LEU A 741 3.27 -6.93 -40.46
N ILE A 742 3.45 -5.63 -40.17
CA ILE A 742 2.36 -4.66 -40.32
C ILE A 742 1.97 -4.52 -41.79
N GLY A 743 2.94 -4.40 -42.70
CA GLY A 743 2.71 -4.28 -44.14
C GLY A 743 1.95 -5.48 -44.72
N ASP A 744 2.24 -6.69 -44.24
CA ASP A 744 1.56 -7.92 -44.67
C ASP A 744 0.10 -7.99 -44.20
N LEU A 745 -0.20 -7.53 -42.98
CA LEU A 745 -1.56 -7.57 -42.40
C LEU A 745 -2.44 -6.36 -42.81
N PHE A 746 -1.80 -5.24 -43.15
CA PHE A 746 -2.40 -3.98 -43.55
C PHE A 746 -1.80 -3.48 -44.88
N PRO A 747 -2.01 -4.21 -45.99
CA PRO A 747 -1.39 -3.87 -47.27
C PRO A 747 -1.88 -2.53 -47.80
N ALA A 748 -0.98 -1.79 -48.45
CA ALA A 748 -1.24 -0.50 -49.11
C ALA A 748 -1.76 0.64 -48.20
N LEU A 749 -1.56 0.54 -46.87
CA LEU A 749 -1.90 1.59 -45.92
C LEU A 749 -0.64 2.31 -45.43
N ASP A 750 -0.28 3.43 -46.05
CA ASP A 750 0.75 4.34 -45.50
C ASP A 750 0.09 5.52 -44.79
N VAL A 751 0.05 5.46 -43.45
CA VAL A 751 -0.55 6.50 -42.62
C VAL A 751 0.54 7.17 -41.80
N PRO A 752 0.92 8.43 -42.06
CA PRO A 752 1.98 9.09 -41.30
C PRO A 752 1.61 9.29 -39.83
N ARG A 753 2.61 9.33 -38.96
CA ARG A 753 2.42 9.65 -37.53
C ARG A 753 1.93 11.09 -37.40
N LYS A 754 0.95 11.33 -36.52
CA LYS A 754 0.55 12.70 -36.15
C LYS A 754 1.64 13.30 -35.26
N ARG A 755 2.15 14.47 -35.67
CA ARG A 755 3.14 15.23 -34.92
C ARG A 755 2.50 16.45 -34.30
N ASP A 756 2.89 16.76 -33.08
CA ASP A 756 2.60 18.03 -32.41
C ASP A 756 3.83 18.92 -32.51
N LEU A 757 3.85 19.77 -33.54
CA LEU A 757 5.01 20.60 -33.86
C LEU A 757 5.27 21.68 -32.79
N ASP A 758 4.22 22.17 -32.13
CA ASP A 758 4.35 23.14 -31.04
C ASP A 758 4.99 22.50 -29.82
N PHE A 759 4.58 21.28 -29.47
CA PHE A 759 5.20 20.53 -28.39
C PHE A 759 6.67 20.21 -28.69
N GLU A 760 6.99 19.72 -29.90
CA GLU A 760 8.37 19.45 -30.31
C GLU A 760 9.26 20.71 -30.24
N ARG A 761 8.73 21.89 -30.59
CA ARG A 761 9.46 23.16 -30.43
C ARG A 761 9.81 23.44 -28.98
N ASN A 762 8.85 23.26 -28.06
CA ASN A 762 9.08 23.46 -26.62
C ASN A 762 10.08 22.45 -26.05
N VAL A 763 10.07 21.21 -26.54
CA VAL A 763 11.07 20.19 -26.17
C VAL A 763 12.47 20.60 -26.62
N ARG A 764 12.62 21.09 -27.86
CA ARG A 764 13.93 21.58 -28.35
C ARG A 764 14.44 22.73 -27.49
N GLN A 765 13.58 23.68 -27.13
CA GLN A 765 13.93 24.77 -26.22
C GLN A 765 14.35 24.25 -24.84
N ALA A 766 13.59 23.32 -24.26
CA ALA A 766 13.91 22.73 -22.95
C ALA A 766 15.23 21.93 -22.96
N ALA A 767 15.56 21.27 -24.06
CA ALA A 767 16.85 20.59 -24.22
C ALA A 767 18.00 21.61 -24.25
N THR A 768 17.84 22.73 -24.96
CA THR A 768 18.82 23.82 -24.97
C THR A 768 18.98 24.49 -23.60
N ASP A 769 17.88 24.70 -22.86
CA ASP A 769 17.91 25.21 -21.47
C ASP A 769 18.75 24.31 -20.54
N LEU A 770 18.71 23.00 -20.77
CA LEU A 770 19.48 22.00 -20.02
C LEU A 770 20.89 21.78 -20.60
N THR A 771 21.33 22.62 -21.55
CA THR A 771 22.62 22.51 -22.25
C THR A 771 22.82 21.17 -22.99
N LEU A 772 21.72 20.56 -23.46
CA LEU A 772 21.72 19.33 -24.23
C LEU A 772 21.63 19.60 -25.74
N GLN A 773 22.09 18.64 -26.55
CA GLN A 773 21.93 18.67 -27.99
C GLN A 773 20.54 18.15 -28.41
N PRO A 774 19.68 18.96 -29.07
CA PRO A 774 18.34 18.56 -29.46
C PRO A 774 18.36 17.72 -30.75
N GLU A 775 18.95 16.52 -30.71
CA GLU A 775 18.90 15.59 -31.84
C GLU A 775 17.46 15.09 -32.08
N GLU A 776 17.07 14.90 -33.34
CA GLU A 776 15.70 14.46 -33.69
C GLU A 776 15.32 13.13 -33.03
N GLY A 777 16.25 12.19 -32.88
CA GLY A 777 16.04 10.94 -32.15
C GLY A 777 15.75 11.16 -30.65
N PHE A 778 16.44 12.14 -30.03
CA PHE A 778 16.23 12.50 -28.63
C PHE A 778 14.87 13.18 -28.43
N VAL A 779 14.52 14.15 -29.28
CA VAL A 779 13.20 14.81 -29.27
C VAL A 779 12.08 13.78 -29.45
N LEU A 780 12.24 12.85 -30.39
CA LEU A 780 11.30 11.76 -30.62
C LEU A 780 11.04 10.93 -29.36
N LYS A 781 12.08 10.60 -28.60
CA LYS A 781 11.97 9.83 -27.35
C LYS A 781 11.26 10.60 -26.24
N VAL A 782 11.47 11.92 -26.14
CA VAL A 782 10.73 12.78 -25.19
C VAL A 782 9.24 12.82 -25.55
N VAL A 783 8.90 12.95 -26.84
CA VAL A 783 7.49 12.91 -27.31
C VAL A 783 6.86 11.54 -27.04
N GLN A 784 7.56 10.45 -27.35
CA GLN A 784 7.06 9.09 -27.06
C GLN A 784 6.83 8.88 -25.56
N LEU A 785 7.69 9.42 -24.69
CA LEU A 785 7.51 9.35 -23.25
C LEU A 785 6.24 10.11 -22.80
N GLN A 786 5.98 11.31 -23.34
CA GLN A 786 4.76 12.07 -23.08
C GLN A 786 3.50 11.31 -23.52
N GLU A 787 3.52 10.74 -24.74
CA GLU A 787 2.42 9.95 -25.27
C GLU A 787 2.15 8.71 -24.40
N LEU A 788 3.20 8.02 -23.94
CA LEU A 788 3.08 6.88 -23.03
C LEU A 788 2.49 7.30 -21.68
N PHE A 789 2.87 8.46 -21.12
CA PHE A 789 2.28 8.97 -19.89
C PHE A 789 0.79 9.34 -20.03
N ALA A 790 0.35 9.73 -21.22
CA ALA A 790 -1.08 9.97 -21.48
C ALA A 790 -1.93 8.68 -21.50
N VAL A 791 -1.28 7.51 -21.59
CA VAL A 791 -1.92 6.19 -21.63
C VAL A 791 -1.71 5.41 -20.33
N ARG A 792 -0.50 5.48 -19.74
CA ARG A 792 -0.11 4.74 -18.55
C ARG A 792 0.51 5.67 -17.50
N HIS A 793 0.20 5.39 -16.24
CA HIS A 793 0.75 6.13 -15.10
C HIS A 793 2.16 5.69 -14.69
N SER A 794 2.62 4.52 -15.16
CA SER A 794 3.95 3.97 -14.89
C SER A 794 4.58 3.54 -16.21
N VAL A 795 5.83 3.97 -16.43
CA VAL A 795 6.59 3.76 -17.64
C VAL A 795 8.02 3.39 -17.26
N PHE A 796 8.61 2.43 -17.97
CA PHE A 796 10.02 2.06 -17.82
C PHE A 796 10.84 2.69 -18.94
N ILE A 797 11.96 3.32 -18.60
CA ILE A 797 12.94 3.79 -19.58
C ILE A 797 14.12 2.82 -19.53
N ILE A 798 14.23 1.96 -20.55
CA ILE A 798 15.20 0.87 -20.60
C ILE A 798 16.38 1.28 -21.51
N GLY A 799 17.59 0.93 -21.09
CA GLY A 799 18.81 1.13 -21.87
C GLY A 799 20.06 1.18 -21.01
N ASN A 800 21.24 1.20 -21.63
CA ASN A 800 22.53 1.16 -20.95
C ASN A 800 22.86 2.45 -20.18
N ALA A 801 23.79 2.38 -19.22
CA ALA A 801 24.29 3.58 -18.55
C ALA A 801 24.92 4.54 -19.58
N GLY A 802 24.78 5.86 -19.36
CA GLY A 802 25.33 6.88 -20.25
C GLY A 802 24.51 7.19 -21.52
N THR A 803 23.41 6.48 -21.81
CA THR A 803 22.59 6.73 -23.03
C THR A 803 21.59 7.90 -22.92
N GLY A 804 21.76 8.80 -21.96
CA GLY A 804 20.89 9.97 -21.80
C GLY A 804 19.48 9.70 -21.24
N LYS A 805 19.16 8.48 -20.77
CA LYS A 805 17.84 8.12 -20.21
C LYS A 805 17.33 9.11 -19.15
N SER A 806 18.19 9.47 -18.20
CA SER A 806 17.84 10.42 -17.14
C SER A 806 17.53 11.81 -17.69
N MET A 807 18.20 12.18 -18.79
CA MET A 807 17.98 13.47 -19.45
C MET A 807 16.68 13.50 -20.25
N VAL A 808 16.18 12.36 -20.76
CA VAL A 808 14.88 12.30 -21.48
C VAL A 808 13.74 12.79 -20.58
N TRP A 809 13.57 12.20 -19.39
CA TRP A 809 12.47 12.58 -18.51
C TRP A 809 12.72 13.94 -17.82
N LYS A 810 13.97 14.31 -17.53
CA LYS A 810 14.32 15.66 -17.04
C LYS A 810 14.01 16.75 -18.06
N THR A 811 14.24 16.48 -19.35
CA THR A 811 13.85 17.39 -20.44
C THR A 811 12.34 17.52 -20.51
N LEU A 812 11.59 16.43 -20.33
CA LEU A 812 10.13 16.47 -20.27
C LEU A 812 9.62 17.30 -19.07
N HIS A 813 10.27 17.17 -17.91
CA HIS A 813 9.99 17.99 -16.72
C HIS A 813 10.24 19.47 -17.01
N ARG A 814 11.40 19.82 -17.57
CA ARG A 814 11.71 21.19 -17.97
C ARG A 814 10.73 21.74 -19.02
N THR A 815 10.32 20.90 -19.97
CA THR A 815 9.30 21.26 -20.97
C THR A 815 7.98 21.63 -20.28
N TYR A 816 7.54 20.85 -19.28
CA TYR A 816 6.35 21.17 -18.49
C TYR A 816 6.51 22.45 -17.68
N VAL A 817 7.68 22.73 -17.11
CA VAL A 817 7.98 24.01 -16.44
C VAL A 817 7.86 25.18 -17.43
N ASN A 818 8.44 25.05 -18.63
CA ASN A 818 8.38 26.06 -19.68
C ASN A 818 6.92 26.30 -20.17
N MET A 819 6.09 25.25 -20.16
CA MET A 819 4.65 25.33 -20.40
C MET A 819 3.83 25.87 -19.21
N LYS A 820 4.48 26.38 -18.16
CA LYS A 820 3.87 26.89 -16.92
C LYS A 820 3.07 25.84 -16.14
N LYS A 821 3.36 24.55 -16.34
CA LYS A 821 2.88 23.48 -15.45
C LYS A 821 3.78 23.43 -14.21
N LYS A 822 3.28 22.83 -13.13
CA LYS A 822 4.03 22.61 -11.88
C LYS A 822 4.38 21.12 -11.69
N PRO A 823 5.33 20.57 -12.46
CA PRO A 823 5.73 19.17 -12.32
C PRO A 823 6.58 18.96 -11.06
N TYR A 824 6.43 17.80 -10.42
CA TYR A 824 7.18 17.38 -9.22
C TYR A 824 7.69 15.96 -9.42
N TYR A 825 8.94 15.70 -9.01
CA TYR A 825 9.55 14.37 -9.05
C TYR A 825 10.38 14.14 -7.78
N ASN A 826 10.55 12.87 -7.38
CA ASN A 826 11.47 12.43 -6.33
C ASN A 826 12.19 11.18 -6.82
N ASP A 827 13.51 11.13 -6.64
CA ASP A 827 14.34 9.99 -7.01
C ASP A 827 14.54 9.08 -5.79
N ILE A 828 14.29 7.78 -5.95
CA ILE A 828 14.43 6.77 -4.88
C ILE A 828 15.16 5.55 -5.45
N GLU A 829 16.16 5.06 -4.73
CA GLU A 829 16.79 3.76 -5.01
C GLU A 829 16.16 2.68 -4.11
N PRO A 830 15.30 1.79 -4.62
CA PRO A 830 14.62 0.79 -3.80
C PRO A 830 15.58 -0.24 -3.20
N LYS A 831 16.77 -0.43 -3.77
CA LYS A 831 17.77 -1.37 -3.23
C LYS A 831 18.65 -0.78 -2.13
N ALA A 832 18.54 0.52 -1.86
CA ALA A 832 19.34 1.17 -0.82
C ALA A 832 18.85 0.86 0.61
N VAL A 833 17.62 0.35 0.74
CA VAL A 833 16.98 0.04 2.03
C VAL A 833 16.35 -1.34 2.00
N THR A 834 16.07 -1.90 3.18
CA THR A 834 15.33 -3.15 3.29
C THR A 834 13.87 -2.96 2.87
N ASN A 835 13.20 -4.03 2.40
CA ASN A 835 11.77 -3.98 2.05
C ASN A 835 10.90 -3.48 3.22
N ASN A 836 11.28 -3.83 4.45
CA ASN A 836 10.58 -3.44 5.67
C ASN A 836 10.70 -1.93 5.92
N GLU A 837 11.87 -1.34 5.68
CA GLU A 837 12.05 0.12 5.78
C GLU A 837 11.39 0.88 4.63
N LEU A 838 11.34 0.28 3.44
CA LEU A 838 10.74 0.92 2.27
C LEU A 838 9.21 0.98 2.39
N PHE A 839 8.57 -0.14 2.72
CA PHE A 839 7.11 -0.28 2.73
C PHE A 839 6.48 -0.12 4.12
N GLY A 840 7.23 -0.41 5.19
CA GLY A 840 6.74 -0.44 6.56
C GLY A 840 6.69 -1.86 7.13
N ILE A 841 6.56 -1.96 8.45
CA ILE A 841 6.46 -3.23 9.16
C ILE A 841 5.57 -3.10 10.39
N ILE A 842 4.78 -4.13 10.69
CA ILE A 842 4.11 -4.25 11.99
C ILE A 842 5.15 -4.70 13.01
N ASN A 843 5.39 -3.89 14.03
CA ASN A 843 6.26 -4.29 15.13
C ASN A 843 5.63 -5.51 15.84
N PRO A 844 6.33 -6.66 15.95
CA PRO A 844 5.78 -7.87 16.55
C PRO A 844 5.37 -7.71 18.02
N GLN A 845 6.06 -6.83 18.75
CA GLN A 845 5.86 -6.61 20.19
C GLN A 845 4.75 -5.60 20.44
N THR A 846 4.84 -4.39 19.86
CA THR A 846 3.86 -3.31 20.10
C THR A 846 2.61 -3.45 19.24
N ARG A 847 2.67 -4.25 18.16
CA ARG A 847 1.60 -4.39 17.16
C ARG A 847 1.23 -3.10 16.43
N GLU A 848 2.08 -2.09 16.55
CA GLU A 848 1.93 -0.85 15.80
C GLU A 848 2.51 -1.00 14.39
N TRP A 849 1.83 -0.40 13.43
CA TRP A 849 2.33 -0.27 12.07
C TRP A 849 3.37 0.86 12.04
N LYS A 850 4.62 0.53 11.70
CA LYS A 850 5.66 1.52 11.40
C LYS A 850 5.64 1.79 9.90
N ASP A 851 5.34 3.02 9.52
CA ASP A 851 5.31 3.44 8.12
C ASP A 851 6.70 3.36 7.47
N GLY A 852 6.73 2.88 6.22
CA GLY A 852 7.95 2.88 5.41
C GLY A 852 8.23 4.23 4.74
N LYS A 853 9.47 4.42 4.27
CA LYS A 853 9.91 5.65 3.58
C LYS A 853 9.06 5.99 2.35
N LEU A 854 8.58 4.98 1.63
CA LEU A 854 7.70 5.20 0.47
C LEU A 854 6.35 5.81 0.87
N PHE A 855 5.80 5.40 2.02
CA PHE A 855 4.55 5.94 2.54
C PHE A 855 4.68 7.41 2.91
N PHE A 856 5.80 7.80 3.51
CA PHE A 856 6.10 9.21 3.82
C PHE A 856 6.11 10.09 2.56
N LEU A 857 6.76 9.63 1.48
CA LEU A 857 6.83 10.36 0.22
C LEU A 857 5.46 10.49 -0.48
N ILE A 858 4.64 9.44 -0.41
CA ILE A 858 3.27 9.45 -0.94
C ILE A 858 2.37 10.39 -0.12
N ASN A 859 2.50 10.41 1.20
CA ASN A 859 1.71 11.32 2.04
C ASN A 859 2.14 12.78 1.91
N LEU A 860 3.44 13.05 1.78
CA LEU A 860 3.95 14.38 1.46
C LEU A 860 3.32 14.90 0.15
N LYS A 861 3.19 14.03 -0.86
CA LYS A 861 2.50 14.33 -2.13
C LYS A 861 1.02 14.65 -1.95
N LEU A 862 0.30 13.89 -1.11
CA LEU A 862 -1.11 14.17 -0.80
C LEU A 862 -1.27 15.51 -0.07
N TYR A 863 -0.37 15.83 0.87
CA TYR A 863 -0.36 17.09 1.61
C TYR A 863 -0.15 18.31 0.71
N ILE A 864 0.83 18.25 -0.20
CA ILE A 864 1.12 19.33 -1.16
C ILE A 864 -0.06 19.52 -2.15
N SER A 865 -0.68 18.43 -2.60
CA SER A 865 -1.85 18.49 -3.49
C SER A 865 -3.08 19.11 -2.80
N VAL A 866 -3.28 18.89 -1.50
CA VAL A 866 -4.39 19.47 -0.72
C VAL A 866 -4.18 20.97 -0.51
N TYR A 867 -2.94 21.42 -0.25
CA TYR A 867 -2.62 22.84 -0.10
C TYR A 867 -2.69 23.61 -1.43
N SER A 868 -2.27 23.01 -2.55
CA SER A 868 -2.35 23.63 -3.87
C SER A 868 -3.80 23.90 -4.32
N ARG A 869 -4.76 23.05 -3.90
CA ARG A 869 -6.19 23.25 -4.19
C ARG A 869 -6.84 24.42 -3.43
N ARG A 870 -6.18 25.01 -2.43
CA ARG A 870 -6.65 26.23 -1.76
C ARG A 870 -6.26 27.51 -2.51
N GLY A 871 -5.43 27.43 -3.54
CA GLY A 871 -5.14 28.53 -4.47
C GLY A 871 -5.96 28.40 -5.76
N THR A 872 -6.70 29.44 -6.11
CA THR A 872 -7.51 29.58 -7.33
C THR A 872 -6.75 29.26 -8.64
N LEU A 873 -7.49 28.69 -9.62
CA LEU A 873 -7.17 28.36 -11.04
C LEU A 873 -6.73 26.91 -11.35
N GLY A 874 -7.73 26.04 -11.53
CA GLY A 874 -7.99 25.30 -12.80
C GLY A 874 -6.97 24.30 -13.39
N GLY A 875 -5.77 24.12 -12.85
CA GLY A 875 -4.78 23.19 -13.43
C GLY A 875 -4.80 21.80 -12.77
N ARG A 876 -5.14 20.74 -13.52
CA ARG A 876 -4.77 19.37 -13.09
C ARG A 876 -3.23 19.27 -13.08
N PRO A 877 -2.59 18.85 -11.99
CA PRO A 877 -1.14 18.66 -11.98
C PRO A 877 -0.76 17.51 -12.92
N CYS A 878 0.20 17.76 -13.82
CA CYS A 878 0.86 16.74 -14.64
C CYS A 878 2.07 16.24 -13.86
N PHE A 879 2.12 14.93 -13.59
CA PHE A 879 3.20 14.29 -12.84
C PHE A 879 4.04 13.40 -13.77
N LEU A 880 5.34 13.40 -13.54
CA LEU A 880 6.35 12.56 -14.22
C LEU A 880 6.96 11.60 -13.22
#